data_AF-A0A958ZWG1-F1
#
_entry.id   AF-A0A958ZWG1-F1
#
_cell.length_a   1.000
_cell.length_b   1.000
_cell.length_c   1.000
_cell.angle_alpha   90.00
_cell.angle_beta   90.00
_cell.angle_gamma   90.00
#
_symmetry.space_group_name_H-M   'P 1'
#
loop_
_entity.id
_entity.type
_entity.pdbx_description
1 polymer ?
#
loop_
_entity_poly.entity_id
_entity_poly.type
_entity_poly.pdbx_seq_one_letter_code
_entity_poly.pdbx_strand_id
1 'polypeptide(L)'
;MKRSLLLSLITTLFLFEVTTYAQNSRKPPVIICPASYISSNLRIPAPPNFLENVANARTASSENAHIIVTYHGFDDNPEAQEAFQYAVDIWASILHSDVPIYLDAKFSDLGSGVLGSAGTTLLLKDFDGAPNDSTWFNIALAEKIAGKDLNIPGEPDISASFSSTANWYLGTDGNTPSSQHDFVTVVLHEIGHGLGFFALDSFDDSNNSGTRNPGAYDNYIINGNGTMIYELPNNSTELGDFLTSSNLFINSPSTVSLNGGFKAKIYAPSTYNSGSSISHWDDNTFDGTQNALMTHAIATGESIHDPGPNMMGLFTDMGWINTRLKHHNKLIVNSLTDAIPISVTITTDTTLTMEQPVLHYSYDDFVSQTDQMLNDDGNGTYSFSIPNPGVVSTLKYYISGVTDALGRGYTAPSNGAFRYTTLIRNESPTSLPYTLADGGDFETPSDFEQVSLKGDVQIWQQGIPGNTLNTPSSGTQVWKTNLNKNISQPSSDYASALISPMFDMSDTTADYNLQFDLSMDVDVPAMGFSVFYSIDGGSNWLELGKPDDPRGVNWMNSTENYLLFESGNAWIKDNTDDMPQTVSYNLSDIIGDGESEVYFALVASVTNAYNDEVYDFDGIMIDNFEITKSDPKATFYVDTTKINFPNKAVQFTYISKGAQTFNWDFGDGESSSEKNPAHSYGSGGIYNVALTITYPTGSDTYTLGSAIKVIEARGSTYTLDDGGNMESNFDDFLVDNISGTPFELGESSIEGKNGTASGTHAWVTGIDSTEYEDRSEAYLYTPLFDFSLFGSYEFSFKANYSLEEGWDGFIVEYTLNNGETWEQLDPENRDGWYDKTGEDNEEQGWPAIPLFTGTTNGDFVLKTTDLSDFSGMGKIGFRFHFKSDYASVDVGVAIDDVELVGPTPGPGVPDFTFEGNTGCDGQVVTFTNVSTGSITSLEWDFGANASPATATGGGPIQVIYSGSVLSASSVKLTVESPENGVQSITKTDIISTAPLHEASFTEEVVNGNTAQSKLTASNGDAFQWYLRDEPIEGATEQTYVTDVKGFYSVDVDIDGCVVNSGRINIITSVDQKALENKASIYPNPANNKFRINLSNEYLGDVLVEMYNMNGALTYSGSFYKESRNSEFEVTTNGFMDGVYLIKLQFADRIETTRLILEK
;
A
#
# COMPACT_ATOMS: atom_id res chain seq x y z
N MET A 1 50.23 -64.62 10.35
CA MET A 1 49.35 -65.25 11.37
C MET A 1 48.24 -64.27 11.71
N LYS A 2 47.01 -64.76 11.97
CA LYS A 2 45.85 -64.13 12.67
C LYS A 2 45.74 -62.58 12.73
N ARG A 3 44.63 -62.04 12.17
CA ARG A 3 43.48 -61.30 12.82
C ARG A 3 43.86 -60.03 13.64
N SER A 4 43.10 -58.93 13.63
CA SER A 4 41.67 -58.70 13.29
C SER A 4 41.40 -57.19 13.09
N LEU A 5 40.26 -56.84 12.44
CA LEU A 5 39.34 -55.68 12.59
C LEU A 5 39.88 -54.31 13.11
N LEU A 6 39.33 -53.13 12.82
CA LEU A 6 38.27 -52.58 11.95
C LEU A 6 37.99 -51.17 12.55
N LEU A 7 38.48 -50.09 11.95
CA LEU A 7 37.88 -48.73 12.04
C LEU A 7 38.65 -47.78 11.12
N SER A 8 37.98 -47.32 10.08
CA SER A 8 38.43 -46.22 9.22
C SER A 8 37.17 -45.69 8.52
N LEU A 9 36.30 -45.04 9.30
CA LEU A 9 35.20 -44.26 8.75
C LEU A 9 35.67 -42.82 8.64
N ILE A 10 36.06 -42.51 7.41
CA ILE A 10 35.96 -41.21 6.72
C ILE A 10 35.44 -40.06 7.61
N THR A 11 36.33 -39.15 7.97
CA THR A 11 35.99 -37.77 8.28
C THR A 11 35.81 -37.00 6.97
N THR A 12 34.58 -36.69 6.58
CA THR A 12 34.28 -35.68 5.55
C THR A 12 33.88 -34.38 6.26
N LEU A 13 34.30 -33.24 5.72
CA LEU A 13 33.85 -31.91 6.17
C LEU A 13 32.33 -31.80 6.02
N PHE A 14 31.66 -31.25 7.04
CA PHE A 14 30.24 -30.90 7.01
C PHE A 14 30.09 -29.40 6.80
N LEU A 15 30.00 -28.97 5.53
CA LEU A 15 29.36 -27.70 5.21
C LEU A 15 27.87 -27.97 5.05
N PHE A 16 27.12 -27.78 6.13
CA PHE A 16 25.72 -27.43 6.02
C PHE A 16 25.67 -25.96 5.65
N GLU A 17 25.34 -25.66 4.39
CA GLU A 17 24.64 -24.40 4.14
C GLU A 17 23.25 -24.59 4.73
N VAL A 18 23.06 -24.12 5.96
CA VAL A 18 21.71 -23.73 6.37
C VAL A 18 21.40 -22.50 5.54
N THR A 19 20.70 -22.71 4.41
CA THR A 19 19.88 -21.69 3.82
C THR A 19 18.82 -21.33 4.85
N THR A 20 19.17 -20.38 5.71
CA THR A 20 18.24 -19.70 6.60
C THR A 20 17.25 -18.97 5.73
N TYR A 21 16.13 -19.65 5.42
CA TYR A 21 14.90 -19.01 4.99
C TYR A 21 14.16 -18.38 6.20
N ALA A 22 14.90 -18.00 7.26
CA ALA A 22 14.58 -16.81 8.03
C ALA A 22 14.54 -15.67 7.01
N GLN A 23 13.36 -15.13 6.75
CA GLN A 23 13.19 -14.12 5.72
C GLN A 23 14.08 -12.93 6.04
N ASN A 24 15.10 -12.74 5.19
CA ASN A 24 15.92 -11.56 5.19
C ASN A 24 14.98 -10.39 4.85
N SER A 25 14.56 -9.66 5.87
CA SER A 25 13.54 -8.62 5.80
C SER A 25 14.13 -7.24 6.06
N ARG A 26 13.79 -6.25 5.23
CA ARG A 26 14.24 -4.87 5.41
C ARG A 26 13.08 -3.88 5.29
N LYS A 27 13.10 -2.81 6.10
CA LYS A 27 12.21 -1.65 5.91
C LYS A 27 12.58 -0.88 4.62
N PRO A 28 11.63 -0.62 3.71
CA PRO A 28 11.89 -0.01 2.42
C PRO A 28 12.16 1.51 2.52
N PRO A 29 12.76 2.12 1.48
CA PRO A 29 12.85 3.57 1.37
C PRO A 29 11.47 4.19 1.14
N VAL A 30 11.27 5.42 1.64
CA VAL A 30 10.11 6.24 1.28
C VAL A 30 10.34 6.84 -0.10
N ILE A 31 9.39 6.65 -1.00
CA ILE A 31 9.32 7.28 -2.33
C ILE A 31 8.20 8.31 -2.30
N ILE A 32 8.37 9.43 -3.00
CA ILE A 32 7.44 10.57 -2.95
C ILE A 32 7.25 11.08 -4.39
N CYS A 33 6.01 11.29 -4.81
CA CYS A 33 5.69 12.00 -6.05
C CYS A 33 5.56 13.54 -5.81
N PRO A 34 6.52 14.36 -6.29
CA PRO A 34 6.46 15.81 -6.19
C PRO A 34 5.54 16.42 -7.26
N ALA A 35 4.80 17.47 -6.88
CA ALA A 35 3.95 18.23 -7.80
C ALA A 35 4.76 19.07 -8.80
N SER A 36 4.44 18.98 -10.10
CA SER A 36 4.91 19.93 -11.12
C SER A 36 3.79 20.87 -11.58
N TYR A 37 3.96 22.16 -11.32
CA TYR A 37 3.00 23.21 -11.73
C TYR A 37 3.22 23.70 -13.17
N ILE A 38 4.01 22.98 -13.98
CA ILE A 38 4.16 23.24 -15.42
C ILE A 38 3.11 22.40 -16.13
N SER A 39 2.07 23.02 -16.69
CA SER A 39 0.97 22.24 -17.28
C SER A 39 1.38 21.47 -18.53
N SER A 40 0.94 20.22 -18.59
CA SER A 40 1.08 19.28 -19.70
C SER A 40 -0.30 18.97 -20.28
N ASN A 41 -0.40 18.72 -21.59
CA ASN A 41 -1.64 18.30 -22.27
C ASN A 41 -1.60 16.81 -22.64
N LEU A 42 -0.71 16.02 -22.02
CA LEU A 42 -0.57 14.60 -22.32
C LEU A 42 -1.82 13.81 -21.93
N ARG A 43 -2.33 13.00 -22.85
CA ARG A 43 -3.54 12.16 -22.69
C ARG A 43 -3.21 10.74 -23.13
N ILE A 44 -2.91 9.86 -22.20
CA ILE A 44 -2.78 8.42 -22.46
C ILE A 44 -4.00 7.73 -21.83
N PRO A 45 -4.90 7.12 -22.65
CA PRO A 45 -6.07 6.41 -22.15
C PRO A 45 -5.67 5.08 -21.51
N ALA A 46 -6.58 4.51 -20.70
CA ALA A 46 -6.36 3.21 -20.08
C ALA A 46 -6.17 2.07 -21.10
N PRO A 47 -5.49 0.96 -20.71
CA PRO A 47 -5.22 -0.18 -21.57
C PRO A 47 -6.47 -0.72 -22.31
N PRO A 48 -6.37 -1.11 -23.61
CA PRO A 48 -7.54 -1.53 -24.38
C PRO A 48 -8.31 -2.74 -23.80
N ASN A 49 -7.61 -3.69 -23.16
CA ASN A 49 -8.21 -4.84 -22.48
C ASN A 49 -9.07 -4.42 -21.28
N PHE A 50 -8.63 -3.43 -20.50
CA PHE A 50 -9.40 -2.83 -19.43
C PHE A 50 -10.68 -2.17 -19.97
N LEU A 51 -10.53 -1.30 -20.98
CA LEU A 51 -11.66 -0.61 -21.61
C LEU A 51 -12.68 -1.58 -22.25
N GLU A 52 -12.22 -2.68 -22.85
CA GLU A 52 -13.10 -3.74 -23.37
C GLU A 52 -13.85 -4.48 -22.26
N ASN A 53 -13.23 -4.73 -21.10
CA ASN A 53 -13.90 -5.38 -19.97
C ASN A 53 -15.00 -4.48 -19.38
N VAL A 54 -14.68 -3.20 -19.13
CA VAL A 54 -15.63 -2.19 -18.64
C VAL A 54 -16.83 -2.05 -19.60
N ALA A 55 -16.59 -2.01 -20.92
CA ALA A 55 -17.63 -1.88 -21.93
C ALA A 55 -18.58 -3.09 -22.04
N ASN A 56 -18.17 -4.27 -21.54
CA ASN A 56 -18.92 -5.53 -21.73
C ASN A 56 -19.68 -6.03 -20.50
N ALA A 57 -19.49 -5.43 -19.31
CA ALA A 57 -20.18 -5.79 -18.06
C ALA A 57 -20.20 -7.31 -17.75
N ARG A 58 -19.05 -7.98 -17.96
CA ARG A 58 -18.86 -9.40 -17.68
C ARG A 58 -17.92 -9.62 -16.50
N THR A 59 -18.22 -10.64 -15.72
CA THR A 59 -17.39 -11.15 -14.63
C THR A 59 -15.95 -11.37 -15.07
N ALA A 60 -14.99 -10.90 -14.26
CA ALA A 60 -13.56 -11.13 -14.46
C ALA A 60 -13.26 -12.62 -14.70
N SER A 61 -12.36 -12.91 -15.65
CA SER A 61 -11.72 -14.21 -15.78
C SER A 61 -10.72 -14.42 -14.64
N SER A 62 -10.62 -15.66 -14.15
CA SER A 62 -9.75 -16.05 -13.03
C SER A 62 -8.26 -16.16 -13.40
N GLU A 63 -7.75 -15.25 -14.23
CA GLU A 63 -6.37 -15.25 -14.78
C GLU A 63 -5.71 -13.86 -14.62
N ASN A 64 -6.22 -13.04 -13.71
CA ASN A 64 -5.80 -11.66 -13.46
C ASN A 64 -5.51 -11.47 -11.96
N ALA A 65 -4.62 -10.53 -11.62
CA ALA A 65 -4.27 -10.25 -10.23
C ALA A 65 -5.48 -9.74 -9.42
N HIS A 66 -5.55 -10.14 -8.15
CA HIS A 66 -6.61 -9.72 -7.22
C HIS A 66 -6.00 -8.74 -6.19
N ILE A 67 -6.26 -7.45 -6.36
CA ILE A 67 -5.78 -6.40 -5.46
C ILE A 67 -6.90 -6.09 -4.46
N ILE A 68 -6.63 -6.24 -3.16
CA ILE A 68 -7.56 -6.01 -2.05
C ILE A 68 -7.14 -4.71 -1.37
N VAL A 69 -8.02 -3.71 -1.34
CA VAL A 69 -7.72 -2.38 -0.81
C VAL A 69 -8.43 -2.15 0.52
N THR A 70 -7.67 -1.73 1.53
CA THR A 70 -8.19 -1.11 2.76
C THR A 70 -8.09 0.40 2.60
N TYR A 71 -9.22 1.10 2.72
CA TYR A 71 -9.32 2.55 2.53
C TYR A 71 -9.39 3.28 3.88
N HIS A 72 -8.64 4.37 4.00
CA HIS A 72 -8.60 5.25 5.18
C HIS A 72 -8.69 6.73 4.76
N GLY A 73 -9.56 7.51 5.40
CA GLY A 73 -9.75 8.94 5.08
C GLY A 73 -10.49 9.25 3.77
N PHE A 74 -11.02 8.24 3.08
CA PHE A 74 -11.75 8.39 1.81
C PHE A 74 -13.26 8.67 1.97
N ASP A 75 -13.83 8.48 3.17
CA ASP A 75 -15.30 8.49 3.38
C ASP A 75 -15.98 9.82 2.97
N ASP A 76 -15.30 10.95 3.18
CA ASP A 76 -15.78 12.28 2.79
C ASP A 76 -15.56 12.60 1.29
N ASN A 77 -14.85 11.74 0.55
CA ASN A 77 -14.46 11.93 -0.86
C ASN A 77 -14.72 10.66 -1.70
N PRO A 78 -15.99 10.24 -1.87
CA PRO A 78 -16.33 9.01 -2.59
C PRO A 78 -15.85 9.04 -4.05
N GLU A 79 -15.80 10.20 -4.71
CA GLU A 79 -15.22 10.33 -6.06
C GLU A 79 -13.71 10.03 -6.08
N ALA A 80 -12.97 10.33 -4.99
CA ALA A 80 -11.57 9.96 -4.87
C ALA A 80 -11.43 8.45 -4.66
N GLN A 81 -12.31 7.82 -3.90
CA GLN A 81 -12.34 6.36 -3.75
C GLN A 81 -12.66 5.66 -5.08
N GLU A 82 -13.62 6.17 -5.85
CA GLU A 82 -13.93 5.64 -7.19
C GLU A 82 -12.76 5.80 -8.17
N ALA A 83 -12.08 6.94 -8.17
CA ALA A 83 -10.88 7.18 -8.98
C ALA A 83 -9.69 6.31 -8.54
N PHE A 84 -9.52 6.08 -7.24
CA PHE A 84 -8.53 5.14 -6.71
C PHE A 84 -8.81 3.71 -7.18
N GLN A 85 -10.04 3.24 -7.00
CA GLN A 85 -10.44 1.89 -7.42
C GLN A 85 -10.29 1.71 -8.93
N TYR A 86 -10.54 2.74 -9.74
CA TYR A 86 -10.30 2.71 -11.18
C TYR A 86 -8.81 2.51 -11.53
N ALA A 87 -7.88 3.15 -10.81
CA ALA A 87 -6.44 2.90 -10.96
C ALA A 87 -6.05 1.47 -10.53
N VAL A 88 -6.63 0.97 -9.44
CA VAL A 88 -6.44 -0.40 -8.96
C VAL A 88 -6.95 -1.43 -9.98
N ASP A 89 -8.14 -1.20 -10.56
CA ASP A 89 -8.73 -2.08 -11.56
C ASP A 89 -7.91 -2.10 -12.86
N ILE A 90 -7.25 -0.99 -13.23
CA ILE A 90 -6.27 -0.96 -14.32
C ILE A 90 -5.10 -1.88 -14.00
N TRP A 91 -4.47 -1.77 -12.83
CA TRP A 91 -3.37 -2.67 -12.42
C TRP A 91 -3.81 -4.14 -12.37
N ALA A 92 -4.96 -4.43 -11.77
CA ALA A 92 -5.55 -5.78 -11.74
C ALA A 92 -5.85 -6.32 -13.16
N SER A 93 -6.15 -5.45 -14.14
CA SER A 93 -6.42 -5.86 -15.52
C SER A 93 -5.17 -6.27 -16.33
N ILE A 94 -3.97 -5.83 -15.93
CA ILE A 94 -2.71 -6.04 -16.67
C ILE A 94 -1.69 -6.92 -15.93
N LEU A 95 -1.80 -7.06 -14.61
CA LEU A 95 -1.00 -7.98 -13.82
C LEU A 95 -1.67 -9.35 -13.72
N HIS A 96 -0.85 -10.39 -13.60
CA HIS A 96 -1.30 -11.75 -13.29
C HIS A 96 -0.67 -12.20 -11.98
N SER A 97 -1.46 -12.58 -10.99
CA SER A 97 -0.97 -13.20 -9.74
C SER A 97 -1.94 -14.26 -9.24
N ASP A 98 -1.40 -15.40 -8.80
CA ASP A 98 -2.15 -16.44 -8.09
C ASP A 98 -2.40 -16.07 -6.62
N VAL A 99 -1.64 -15.09 -6.10
CA VAL A 99 -1.69 -14.59 -4.72
C VAL A 99 -2.36 -13.21 -4.73
N PRO A 100 -3.28 -12.91 -3.80
CA PRO A 100 -3.80 -11.56 -3.64
C PRO A 100 -2.68 -10.55 -3.37
N ILE A 101 -2.92 -9.28 -3.68
CA ILE A 101 -2.05 -8.17 -3.30
C ILE A 101 -2.86 -7.27 -2.36
N TYR A 102 -2.44 -7.15 -1.11
CA TYR A 102 -3.10 -6.30 -0.11
C TYR A 102 -2.53 -4.88 -0.17
N LEU A 103 -3.40 -3.87 -0.16
CA LEU A 103 -3.03 -2.47 -0.31
C LEU A 103 -3.70 -1.62 0.76
N ASP A 104 -2.90 -0.93 1.55
CA ASP A 104 -3.32 0.07 2.54
C ASP A 104 -3.29 1.47 1.91
N ALA A 105 -4.47 2.06 1.69
CA ALA A 105 -4.67 3.32 0.99
C ALA A 105 -5.14 4.43 1.94
N LYS A 106 -4.39 5.53 2.03
CA LYS A 106 -4.65 6.67 2.92
C LYS A 106 -4.86 7.96 2.14
N PHE A 107 -5.93 8.70 2.46
CA PHE A 107 -6.19 10.04 1.95
C PHE A 107 -6.15 11.03 3.11
N SER A 108 -5.07 11.80 3.20
CA SER A 108 -4.74 12.65 4.36
C SER A 108 -3.87 13.83 3.93
N ASP A 109 -3.76 14.90 4.72
CA ASP A 109 -2.86 15.99 4.35
C ASP A 109 -1.40 15.52 4.41
N LEU A 110 -0.68 15.66 3.29
CA LEU A 110 0.74 15.35 3.17
C LEU A 110 1.62 16.61 3.13
N GLY A 111 0.99 17.79 3.29
CA GLY A 111 1.65 19.08 3.19
C GLY A 111 1.86 19.55 1.75
N SER A 112 2.33 20.80 1.63
CA SER A 112 2.44 21.51 0.35
C SER A 112 3.49 20.89 -0.58
N GLY A 113 3.06 20.44 -1.76
CA GLY A 113 3.92 20.01 -2.87
C GLY A 113 4.13 18.50 -2.99
N VAL A 114 3.58 17.71 -2.07
CA VAL A 114 3.53 16.24 -2.15
C VAL A 114 2.16 15.82 -2.69
N LEU A 115 2.13 15.04 -3.78
CA LEU A 115 0.89 14.51 -4.35
C LEU A 115 0.55 13.13 -3.77
N GLY A 116 1.57 12.28 -3.66
CA GLY A 116 1.48 10.94 -3.11
C GLY A 116 2.81 10.46 -2.54
N SER A 117 2.74 9.30 -1.90
CA SER A 117 3.88 8.54 -1.41
C SER A 117 3.44 7.09 -1.23
N ALA A 118 4.09 6.15 -1.92
CA ALA A 118 3.85 4.73 -1.74
C ALA A 118 5.12 3.89 -1.79
N GLY A 119 5.02 2.72 -1.17
CA GLY A 119 6.05 1.71 -1.20
C GLY A 119 5.51 0.33 -0.83
N THR A 120 6.34 -0.68 -1.08
CA THR A 120 6.17 -2.01 -0.47
C THR A 120 6.20 -1.87 1.06
N THR A 121 5.58 -2.77 1.82
CA THR A 121 5.69 -2.78 3.29
C THR A 121 6.90 -3.57 3.77
N LEU A 122 7.29 -4.59 3.01
CA LEU A 122 8.41 -5.49 3.30
C LEU A 122 9.29 -5.69 2.05
N LEU A 123 10.59 -5.86 2.26
CA LEU A 123 11.55 -6.30 1.24
C LEU A 123 12.07 -7.68 1.62
N LEU A 124 12.04 -8.62 0.68
CA LEU A 124 12.55 -9.99 0.87
C LEU A 124 13.68 -10.30 -0.12
N LYS A 125 14.73 -10.97 0.35
CA LYS A 125 15.75 -11.60 -0.50
C LYS A 125 15.88 -13.08 -0.15
N ASP A 126 16.46 -13.85 -1.07
CA ASP A 126 16.82 -15.26 -0.85
C ASP A 126 15.64 -16.11 -0.35
N PHE A 127 14.47 -16.01 -1.00
CA PHE A 127 13.27 -16.84 -0.72
C PHE A 127 13.14 -18.00 -1.74
N ASP A 128 12.30 -19.00 -1.45
CA ASP A 128 12.12 -20.15 -2.36
C ASP A 128 11.53 -19.70 -3.71
N GLY A 129 12.23 -20.02 -4.80
CA GLY A 129 11.92 -19.55 -6.15
C GLY A 129 12.51 -18.18 -6.53
N ALA A 130 13.22 -17.48 -5.64
CA ALA A 130 13.85 -16.18 -5.93
C ALA A 130 14.81 -16.27 -7.14
N PRO A 131 14.62 -15.51 -8.24
CA PRO A 131 15.40 -15.68 -9.47
C PRO A 131 16.91 -15.40 -9.38
N ASN A 132 17.34 -14.58 -8.41
CA ASN A 132 18.72 -14.16 -8.24
C ASN A 132 19.09 -14.13 -6.75
N ASP A 133 20.29 -14.61 -6.40
CA ASP A 133 20.81 -14.55 -5.03
C ASP A 133 21.05 -13.10 -4.58
N SER A 134 20.99 -12.89 -3.27
CA SER A 134 21.30 -11.63 -2.59
C SER A 134 20.57 -10.40 -3.16
N THR A 135 19.49 -10.65 -3.89
CA THR A 135 18.65 -9.67 -4.57
C THR A 135 17.38 -9.46 -3.77
N TRP A 136 17.07 -8.21 -3.44
CA TRP A 136 15.86 -7.81 -2.75
C TRP A 136 14.69 -7.62 -3.73
N PHE A 137 13.53 -8.14 -3.35
CA PHE A 137 12.26 -8.03 -4.05
C PHE A 137 11.25 -7.36 -3.11
N ASN A 138 10.29 -6.60 -3.66
CA ASN A 138 9.11 -6.19 -2.90
C ASN A 138 8.25 -7.41 -2.56
N ILE A 139 7.43 -7.31 -1.51
CA ILE A 139 6.69 -8.45 -0.96
C ILE A 139 5.69 -9.03 -1.97
N ALA A 140 4.87 -8.19 -2.61
CA ALA A 140 3.92 -8.62 -3.64
C ALA A 140 4.59 -9.38 -4.81
N LEU A 141 5.75 -8.92 -5.28
CA LEU A 141 6.53 -9.61 -6.32
C LEU A 141 7.17 -10.91 -5.80
N ALA A 142 7.67 -10.92 -4.57
CA ALA A 142 8.22 -12.12 -3.95
C ALA A 142 7.16 -13.22 -3.80
N GLU A 143 5.95 -12.84 -3.37
CA GLU A 143 4.79 -13.72 -3.20
C GLU A 143 4.23 -14.21 -4.53
N LYS A 144 4.12 -13.35 -5.54
CA LYS A 144 3.86 -13.73 -6.94
C LYS A 144 4.84 -14.79 -7.43
N ILE A 145 6.14 -14.59 -7.20
CA ILE A 145 7.20 -15.53 -7.62
C ILE A 145 7.11 -16.85 -6.85
N ALA A 146 6.89 -16.82 -5.54
CA ALA A 146 6.78 -18.01 -4.68
C ALA A 146 5.45 -18.78 -4.88
N GLY A 147 4.37 -18.08 -5.26
CA GLY A 147 3.02 -18.62 -5.37
C GLY A 147 2.32 -18.87 -4.04
N LYS A 148 2.62 -18.06 -3.03
CA LYS A 148 1.99 -18.05 -1.69
C LYS A 148 2.27 -16.71 -1.00
N ASP A 149 1.43 -16.33 -0.02
CA ASP A 149 1.76 -15.28 0.93
C ASP A 149 3.07 -15.63 1.69
N LEU A 150 3.88 -14.61 1.93
CA LEU A 150 5.18 -14.67 2.60
C LEU A 150 5.21 -13.77 3.84
N ASN A 151 4.30 -12.79 3.94
CA ASN A 151 4.04 -12.01 5.16
C ASN A 151 3.01 -12.71 6.09
N ILE A 152 2.36 -11.96 6.98
CA ILE A 152 1.24 -12.48 7.80
C ILE A 152 -0.04 -12.34 6.96
N PRO A 153 -0.87 -13.39 6.82
CA PRO A 153 -2.04 -13.34 5.94
C PRO A 153 -2.98 -12.15 6.22
N GLY A 154 -3.12 -11.26 5.23
CA GLY A 154 -3.95 -10.06 5.31
C GLY A 154 -3.23 -8.78 5.75
N GLU A 155 -1.93 -8.83 6.06
CA GLU A 155 -1.11 -7.61 6.15
C GLU A 155 -1.01 -6.94 4.76
N PRO A 156 -0.94 -5.60 4.68
CA PRO A 156 -0.73 -4.90 3.43
C PRO A 156 0.65 -5.20 2.85
N ASP A 157 0.70 -5.41 1.53
CA ASP A 157 1.92 -5.54 0.73
C ASP A 157 2.44 -4.18 0.26
N ILE A 158 1.51 -3.27 0.02
CA ILE A 158 1.74 -1.90 -0.41
C ILE A 158 1.07 -0.98 0.60
N SER A 159 1.78 0.05 1.06
CA SER A 159 1.18 1.17 1.79
C SER A 159 1.34 2.42 0.94
N ALA A 160 0.24 3.14 0.72
CA ALA A 160 0.16 4.27 -0.20
C ALA A 160 -0.68 5.40 0.41
N SER A 161 -0.11 6.59 0.47
CA SER A 161 -0.72 7.79 1.04
C SER A 161 -0.82 8.89 -0.02
N PHE A 162 -1.93 9.61 -0.06
CA PHE A 162 -2.21 10.65 -1.06
C PHE A 162 -2.74 11.91 -0.38
N SER A 163 -2.32 13.07 -0.89
CA SER A 163 -2.66 14.36 -0.29
C SER A 163 -4.16 14.65 -0.41
N SER A 164 -4.87 14.85 0.70
CA SER A 164 -6.26 15.31 0.69
C SER A 164 -6.40 16.81 0.36
N THR A 165 -5.29 17.57 0.36
CA THR A 165 -5.27 19.03 0.15
C THR A 165 -4.83 19.46 -1.25
N ALA A 166 -4.37 18.53 -2.09
CA ALA A 166 -3.97 18.82 -3.46
C ALA A 166 -5.17 19.10 -4.41
N ASN A 167 -4.93 19.90 -5.45
CA ASN A 167 -5.98 20.29 -6.41
C ASN A 167 -6.25 19.17 -7.43
N TRP A 168 -7.06 18.19 -7.04
CA TRP A 168 -7.33 16.99 -7.82
C TRP A 168 -8.37 17.16 -8.91
N TYR A 169 -8.11 16.45 -10.00
CA TYR A 169 -9.12 15.97 -10.92
C TYR A 169 -9.40 14.49 -10.61
N LEU A 170 -10.62 14.20 -10.17
CA LEU A 170 -11.08 12.87 -9.75
C LEU A 170 -11.84 12.12 -10.87
N GLY A 171 -11.83 12.64 -12.11
CA GLY A 171 -12.53 12.02 -13.23
C GLY A 171 -11.74 10.88 -13.87
N THR A 172 -12.41 9.77 -14.17
CA THR A 172 -11.80 8.57 -14.79
C THR A 172 -11.76 8.60 -16.32
N ASP A 173 -12.29 9.66 -16.96
CA ASP A 173 -12.33 9.80 -18.42
C ASP A 173 -11.06 10.44 -19.03
N GLY A 174 -10.13 10.88 -18.18
CA GLY A 174 -8.88 11.53 -18.56
C GLY A 174 -9.00 12.99 -19.02
N ASN A 175 -10.14 13.66 -18.88
CA ASN A 175 -10.32 15.06 -19.29
C ASN A 175 -9.79 16.09 -18.26
N THR A 176 -8.63 15.83 -17.68
CA THR A 176 -7.97 16.61 -16.62
C THR A 176 -7.82 18.09 -17.00
N PRO A 177 -8.34 19.06 -16.22
CA PRO A 177 -8.12 20.48 -16.47
C PRO A 177 -6.65 20.86 -16.28
N SER A 178 -6.15 21.83 -17.07
CA SER A 178 -4.76 22.30 -17.04
C SER A 178 -4.27 22.83 -15.68
N SER A 179 -5.20 23.12 -14.76
CA SER A 179 -4.94 23.61 -13.39
C SER A 179 -4.95 22.52 -12.31
N GLN A 180 -5.28 21.27 -12.64
CA GLN A 180 -5.48 20.18 -11.67
C GLN A 180 -4.51 19.02 -11.95
N HIS A 181 -4.16 18.24 -10.93
CA HIS A 181 -3.46 16.97 -11.13
C HIS A 181 -4.47 15.83 -11.29
N ASP A 182 -4.19 14.89 -12.20
CA ASP A 182 -5.05 13.71 -12.40
C ASP A 182 -4.81 12.68 -11.31
N PHE A 183 -5.82 12.42 -10.47
CA PHE A 183 -5.66 11.56 -9.31
C PHE A 183 -5.39 10.10 -9.70
N VAL A 184 -6.06 9.60 -10.74
CA VAL A 184 -5.83 8.26 -11.30
C VAL A 184 -4.36 8.09 -11.71
N THR A 185 -3.78 9.10 -12.37
CA THR A 185 -2.37 9.10 -12.78
C THR A 185 -1.42 8.99 -11.58
N VAL A 186 -1.64 9.76 -10.52
CA VAL A 186 -0.80 9.68 -9.31
C VAL A 186 -0.98 8.35 -8.59
N VAL A 187 -2.21 7.84 -8.46
CA VAL A 187 -2.46 6.51 -7.87
C VAL A 187 -1.78 5.39 -8.69
N LEU A 188 -1.85 5.44 -10.02
CA LEU A 188 -1.14 4.48 -10.88
C LEU A 188 0.39 4.52 -10.70
N HIS A 189 0.96 5.73 -10.64
CA HIS A 189 2.39 5.98 -10.43
C HIS A 189 2.86 5.42 -9.08
N GLU A 190 2.16 5.76 -8.00
CA GLU A 190 2.50 5.34 -6.64
C GLU A 190 2.34 3.83 -6.43
N ILE A 191 1.26 3.22 -6.93
CA ILE A 191 1.14 1.75 -6.95
C ILE A 191 2.28 1.13 -7.77
N GLY A 192 2.75 1.81 -8.82
CA GLY A 192 3.95 1.46 -9.57
C GLY A 192 5.22 1.33 -8.71
N HIS A 193 5.45 2.28 -7.79
CA HIS A 193 6.52 2.18 -6.79
C HIS A 193 6.26 1.01 -5.82
N GLY A 194 5.04 0.86 -5.30
CA GLY A 194 4.65 -0.27 -4.45
C GLY A 194 4.96 -1.65 -5.06
N LEU A 195 4.68 -1.81 -6.35
CA LEU A 195 4.94 -3.03 -7.14
C LEU A 195 6.43 -3.24 -7.52
N GLY A 196 7.32 -2.33 -7.12
CA GLY A 196 8.78 -2.48 -7.24
C GLY A 196 9.50 -1.53 -8.18
N PHE A 197 8.86 -0.48 -8.70
CA PHE A 197 9.55 0.51 -9.54
C PHE A 197 10.42 1.47 -8.69
N PHE A 198 11.46 0.98 -8.04
CA PHE A 198 12.40 1.83 -7.30
C PHE A 198 13.76 1.17 -7.15
N ALA A 199 14.80 1.99 -7.03
CA ALA A 199 16.14 1.54 -6.68
C ALA A 199 16.32 1.44 -5.16
N LEU A 200 17.18 0.50 -4.74
CA LEU A 200 17.60 0.36 -3.34
C LEU A 200 19.02 0.91 -3.08
N ASP A 201 19.79 1.13 -4.14
CA ASP A 201 21.09 1.80 -4.07
C ASP A 201 20.92 3.25 -3.57
N SER A 202 21.79 3.71 -2.68
CA SER A 202 21.66 5.03 -2.01
C SER A 202 22.95 5.85 -2.06
N PHE A 203 22.85 7.15 -1.85
CA PHE A 203 23.97 8.09 -1.83
C PHE A 203 24.14 8.75 -0.45
N ASP A 204 25.38 8.88 0.00
CA ASP A 204 25.77 9.62 1.20
C ASP A 204 26.51 10.92 0.80
N ASP A 205 25.82 12.05 0.95
CA ASP A 205 26.34 13.39 0.69
C ASP A 205 27.59 13.74 1.53
N SER A 206 27.72 13.19 2.74
CA SER A 206 28.79 13.55 3.66
C SER A 206 30.16 13.03 3.21
N ASN A 207 30.17 11.89 2.52
CA ASN A 207 31.37 11.21 2.00
C ASN A 207 31.44 11.17 0.47
N ASN A 208 30.42 11.68 -0.25
CA ASN A 208 30.23 11.53 -1.69
C ASN A 208 30.31 10.06 -2.13
N SER A 209 29.73 9.15 -1.34
CA SER A 209 29.85 7.71 -1.53
C SER A 209 28.50 7.06 -1.78
N GLY A 210 28.44 6.15 -2.77
CA GLY A 210 27.27 5.31 -2.98
C GLY A 210 27.34 4.02 -2.15
N THR A 211 26.20 3.62 -1.60
CA THR A 211 25.98 2.34 -0.91
C THR A 211 25.09 1.46 -1.77
N ARG A 212 25.55 0.23 -2.03
CA ARG A 212 24.88 -0.73 -2.90
C ARG A 212 24.02 -1.72 -2.13
N ASN A 213 22.76 -1.84 -2.52
CA ASN A 213 21.75 -2.77 -2.06
C ASN A 213 21.09 -3.42 -3.29
N PRO A 214 21.47 -4.63 -3.71
CA PRO A 214 20.99 -5.19 -4.97
C PRO A 214 19.48 -5.48 -4.93
N GLY A 215 18.66 -4.68 -5.61
CA GLY A 215 17.23 -4.95 -5.82
C GLY A 215 16.93 -5.55 -7.19
N ALA A 216 15.73 -6.08 -7.34
CA ALA A 216 15.24 -6.62 -8.62
C ALA A 216 15.24 -5.58 -9.75
N TYR A 217 15.03 -4.31 -9.41
CA TYR A 217 15.15 -3.15 -10.30
C TYR A 217 16.63 -2.83 -10.61
N ASP A 218 17.47 -2.73 -9.57
CA ASP A 218 18.87 -2.29 -9.64
C ASP A 218 19.73 -3.20 -10.53
N ASN A 219 19.39 -4.50 -10.61
CA ASN A 219 20.01 -5.48 -11.49
C ASN A 219 20.02 -5.10 -12.99
N TYR A 220 19.19 -4.15 -13.41
CA TYR A 220 19.14 -3.66 -14.78
C TYR A 220 19.80 -2.29 -15.00
N ILE A 221 20.32 -1.64 -13.94
CA ILE A 221 20.95 -0.31 -14.03
C ILE A 221 22.38 -0.41 -14.57
N ILE A 222 22.62 0.35 -15.65
CA ILE A 222 23.94 0.50 -16.28
C ILE A 222 24.23 1.97 -16.61
N ASN A 223 25.49 2.33 -16.81
CA ASN A 223 25.83 3.62 -17.43
C ASN A 223 25.85 3.55 -18.97
N GLY A 224 25.99 4.72 -19.63
CA GLY A 224 26.08 4.84 -21.08
C GLY A 224 27.25 4.09 -21.75
N ASN A 225 28.28 3.67 -20.99
CA ASN A 225 29.36 2.81 -21.50
C ASN A 225 29.04 1.32 -21.38
N GLY A 226 27.98 0.94 -20.65
CA GLY A 226 27.58 -0.45 -20.41
C GLY A 226 28.14 -1.08 -19.14
N THR A 227 28.81 -0.32 -18.27
CA THR A 227 29.20 -0.78 -16.92
C THR A 227 27.93 -0.96 -16.09
N MET A 228 27.78 -2.12 -15.45
CA MET A 228 26.65 -2.39 -14.56
C MET A 228 26.92 -1.87 -13.15
N ILE A 229 25.87 -1.48 -12.42
CA ILE A 229 26.01 -0.89 -11.08
C ILE A 229 26.75 -1.82 -10.09
N TYR A 230 26.55 -3.13 -10.20
CA TYR A 230 27.21 -4.15 -9.38
C TYR A 230 28.69 -4.39 -9.72
N GLU A 231 29.22 -3.87 -10.84
CA GLU A 231 30.65 -3.93 -11.17
C GLU A 231 31.48 -2.93 -10.34
N LEU A 232 30.82 -1.98 -9.66
CA LEU A 232 31.47 -0.95 -8.85
C LEU A 232 31.67 -1.37 -7.40
N PRO A 233 32.72 -0.86 -6.71
CA PRO A 233 32.94 -1.13 -5.30
C PRO A 233 31.77 -0.61 -4.44
N ASN A 234 31.34 -1.39 -3.45
CA ASN A 234 30.35 -0.93 -2.48
C ASN A 234 30.96 0.13 -1.53
N ASN A 235 30.14 1.05 -0.99
CA ASN A 235 30.53 2.14 -0.09
C ASN A 235 31.70 2.96 -0.66
N SER A 236 31.56 3.43 -1.90
CA SER A 236 32.65 4.06 -2.66
C SER A 236 32.26 5.34 -3.36
N THR A 237 33.25 6.21 -3.55
CA THR A 237 33.14 7.42 -4.37
C THR A 237 32.81 7.11 -5.83
N GLU A 238 33.33 6.01 -6.36
CA GLU A 238 33.10 5.57 -7.73
C GLU A 238 31.64 5.17 -7.98
N LEU A 239 30.98 4.58 -6.98
CA LEU A 239 29.53 4.34 -7.02
C LEU A 239 28.75 5.65 -6.82
N GLY A 240 29.22 6.55 -5.95
CA GLY A 240 28.60 7.88 -5.78
C GLY A 240 28.58 8.72 -7.06
N ASP A 241 29.72 8.78 -7.76
CA ASP A 241 29.88 9.43 -9.07
C ASP A 241 29.01 8.77 -10.16
N PHE A 242 28.75 7.46 -10.04
CA PHE A 242 27.87 6.73 -10.97
C PHE A 242 26.40 7.12 -10.76
N LEU A 243 25.92 7.12 -9.50
CA LEU A 243 24.56 7.49 -9.12
C LEU A 243 24.19 8.95 -9.48
N THR A 244 25.18 9.84 -9.55
CA THR A 244 25.01 11.27 -9.88
C THR A 244 25.44 11.63 -11.33
N SER A 245 25.64 10.63 -12.19
CA SER A 245 26.29 10.83 -13.51
C SER A 245 25.41 11.41 -14.63
N SER A 246 24.09 11.48 -14.45
CA SER A 246 23.09 11.81 -15.51
C SER A 246 23.20 10.97 -16.78
N ASN A 247 23.85 9.81 -16.69
CA ASN A 247 24.21 8.93 -17.80
C ASN A 247 23.87 7.46 -17.49
N LEU A 248 22.76 7.24 -16.76
CA LEU A 248 22.27 5.94 -16.35
C LEU A 248 21.06 5.49 -17.16
N PHE A 249 20.93 4.18 -17.33
CA PHE A 249 19.90 3.54 -18.15
C PHE A 249 19.49 2.18 -17.59
N ILE A 250 18.23 1.80 -17.82
CA ILE A 250 17.73 0.43 -17.67
C ILE A 250 18.04 -0.39 -18.93
N ASN A 251 18.62 -1.56 -18.72
CA ASN A 251 19.03 -2.54 -19.74
C ASN A 251 18.26 -3.87 -19.63
N SER A 252 17.01 -3.83 -19.15
CA SER A 252 16.07 -4.95 -19.25
C SER A 252 15.87 -5.35 -20.72
N PRO A 253 16.10 -6.62 -21.12
CA PRO A 253 15.86 -7.08 -22.49
C PRO A 253 14.46 -6.74 -23.03
N SER A 254 13.42 -6.89 -22.22
CA SER A 254 12.04 -6.60 -22.57
C SER A 254 11.77 -5.10 -22.70
N THR A 255 12.25 -4.27 -21.76
CA THR A 255 12.23 -2.79 -21.91
C THR A 255 12.97 -2.36 -23.18
N VAL A 256 14.18 -2.87 -23.45
CA VAL A 256 14.95 -2.52 -24.65
C VAL A 256 14.20 -2.92 -25.94
N SER A 257 13.57 -4.08 -25.97
CA SER A 257 12.76 -4.54 -27.11
C SER A 257 11.57 -3.61 -27.38
N LEU A 258 10.82 -3.27 -26.32
CA LEU A 258 9.64 -2.42 -26.39
C LEU A 258 9.98 -0.94 -26.67
N ASN A 259 11.12 -0.46 -26.16
CA ASN A 259 11.67 0.89 -26.39
C ASN A 259 12.43 0.99 -27.73
N GLY A 260 12.00 0.26 -28.77
CA GLY A 260 12.53 0.34 -30.13
C GLY A 260 13.98 -0.13 -30.33
N GLY A 261 14.51 -0.94 -29.41
CA GLY A 261 15.90 -1.39 -29.39
C GLY A 261 16.87 -0.48 -28.61
N PHE A 262 16.35 0.53 -27.89
CA PHE A 262 17.15 1.46 -27.10
C PHE A 262 16.97 1.23 -25.59
N LYS A 263 18.04 1.49 -24.83
CA LYS A 263 18.01 1.45 -23.35
C LYS A 263 17.18 2.63 -22.82
N ALA A 264 16.34 2.40 -21.82
CA ALA A 264 15.53 3.48 -21.24
C ALA A 264 16.39 4.31 -20.28
N LYS A 265 16.43 5.64 -20.42
CA LYS A 265 17.23 6.54 -19.58
C LYS A 265 16.52 6.81 -18.25
N ILE A 266 17.26 6.78 -17.14
CA ILE A 266 16.71 7.06 -15.80
C ILE A 266 17.12 8.45 -15.31
N TYR A 267 16.29 9.03 -14.44
CA TYR A 267 16.51 10.30 -13.78
C TYR A 267 17.67 10.17 -12.77
N ALA A 268 18.85 10.65 -13.15
CA ALA A 268 20.06 10.59 -12.32
C ALA A 268 20.75 11.97 -12.28
N PRO A 269 20.12 13.01 -11.71
CA PRO A 269 20.68 14.36 -11.65
C PRO A 269 22.07 14.41 -10.96
N SER A 270 22.83 15.48 -11.24
CA SER A 270 24.15 15.73 -10.64
C SER A 270 24.11 16.05 -9.14
N THR A 271 22.92 16.21 -8.58
CA THR A 271 22.63 16.34 -7.15
C THR A 271 21.65 15.22 -6.83
N TYR A 272 21.99 14.36 -5.89
CA TYR A 272 21.15 13.19 -5.59
C TYR A 272 19.92 13.62 -4.78
N ASN A 273 18.71 13.35 -5.31
CA ASN A 273 17.47 13.62 -4.60
C ASN A 273 17.01 12.30 -3.94
N SER A 274 17.05 12.23 -2.60
CA SER A 274 16.57 11.05 -1.86
C SER A 274 15.09 10.77 -2.19
N GLY A 275 14.74 9.49 -2.36
CA GLY A 275 13.40 9.08 -2.79
C GLY A 275 13.07 9.31 -4.28
N SER A 276 13.95 9.95 -5.06
CA SER A 276 13.63 10.43 -6.42
C SER A 276 14.68 10.09 -7.47
N SER A 277 15.97 10.31 -7.17
CA SER A 277 17.07 9.86 -8.03
C SER A 277 17.00 8.35 -8.26
N ILE A 278 17.38 7.94 -9.48
CA ILE A 278 17.46 6.55 -10.00
C ILE A 278 16.17 5.70 -9.97
N SER A 279 15.13 6.10 -9.25
CA SER A 279 13.81 5.45 -9.19
C SER A 279 12.78 5.96 -10.21
N HIS A 280 13.19 6.85 -11.14
CA HIS A 280 12.31 7.46 -12.14
C HIS A 280 12.91 7.43 -13.55
N TRP A 281 12.05 7.52 -14.56
CA TRP A 281 12.41 7.80 -15.95
C TRP A 281 12.96 9.22 -16.10
N ASP A 282 13.89 9.41 -17.03
CA ASP A 282 14.45 10.74 -17.33
C ASP A 282 13.39 11.63 -18.02
N ASP A 283 12.92 12.65 -17.31
CA ASP A 283 11.92 13.65 -17.74
C ASP A 283 12.17 14.12 -19.20
N ASN A 284 13.36 14.64 -19.48
CA ASN A 284 13.77 15.13 -20.81
C ASN A 284 13.68 14.07 -21.95
N THR A 285 13.62 12.79 -21.61
CA THR A 285 13.53 11.68 -22.56
C THR A 285 12.10 11.15 -22.71
N PHE A 286 11.28 11.19 -21.64
CA PHE A 286 9.99 10.48 -21.57
C PHE A 286 8.76 11.35 -21.28
N ASP A 287 8.92 12.60 -20.85
CA ASP A 287 7.81 13.57 -20.75
C ASP A 287 7.07 13.68 -22.09
N GLY A 288 5.73 13.73 -22.04
CA GLY A 288 4.91 13.80 -23.24
C GLY A 288 4.87 12.50 -24.08
N THR A 289 5.41 11.38 -23.58
CA THR A 289 5.38 10.07 -24.26
C THR A 289 4.45 9.07 -23.57
N GLN A 290 4.15 7.95 -24.24
CA GLN A 290 3.41 6.82 -23.65
C GLN A 290 4.12 6.12 -22.46
N ASN A 291 5.35 6.53 -22.11
CA ASN A 291 6.11 6.01 -20.98
C ASN A 291 6.23 7.04 -19.84
N ALA A 292 5.47 8.15 -19.90
CA ALA A 292 5.61 9.25 -18.96
C ALA A 292 5.14 8.93 -17.53
N LEU A 293 4.42 7.82 -17.27
CA LEU A 293 3.84 7.58 -15.94
C LEU A 293 4.87 7.66 -14.81
N MET A 294 6.07 7.09 -15.00
CA MET A 294 7.13 7.08 -13.99
C MET A 294 8.22 8.14 -14.23
N THR A 295 7.92 9.29 -14.85
CA THR A 295 8.84 10.45 -14.79
C THR A 295 8.83 11.06 -13.39
N HIS A 296 9.83 11.88 -13.06
CA HIS A 296 10.09 12.27 -11.67
C HIS A 296 9.01 13.19 -11.05
N ALA A 297 8.24 13.93 -11.84
CA ALA A 297 7.21 14.82 -11.33
C ALA A 297 6.01 14.88 -12.27
N ILE A 298 4.80 14.72 -11.72
CA ILE A 298 3.55 14.75 -12.49
C ILE A 298 3.08 16.19 -12.67
N ALA A 299 2.80 16.57 -13.91
CA ALA A 299 2.33 17.90 -14.28
C ALA A 299 0.85 18.13 -13.97
N THR A 300 0.41 19.38 -13.89
CA THR A 300 -1.02 19.70 -13.95
C THR A 300 -1.56 19.52 -15.37
N GLY A 301 -2.77 18.98 -15.49
CA GLY A 301 -3.46 18.85 -16.76
C GLY A 301 -3.08 17.66 -17.61
N GLU A 302 -2.14 16.80 -17.21
CA GLU A 302 -1.92 15.52 -17.90
C GLU A 302 -2.72 14.38 -17.29
N SER A 303 -3.03 13.38 -18.11
CA SER A 303 -3.66 12.13 -17.70
C SER A 303 -2.89 10.98 -18.34
N ILE A 304 -2.43 10.03 -17.53
CA ILE A 304 -1.64 8.88 -17.95
C ILE A 304 -2.24 7.64 -17.30
N HIS A 305 -3.25 7.06 -17.95
CA HIS A 305 -4.00 5.92 -17.42
C HIS A 305 -3.44 4.55 -17.88
N ASP A 306 -2.29 4.53 -18.55
CA ASP A 306 -1.56 3.32 -18.96
C ASP A 306 -0.12 3.39 -18.41
N PRO A 307 0.36 2.40 -17.64
CA PRO A 307 1.73 2.36 -17.13
C PRO A 307 2.83 2.34 -18.19
N GLY A 308 2.49 1.99 -19.42
CA GLY A 308 3.37 2.16 -20.57
C GLY A 308 4.37 1.02 -20.78
N PRO A 309 4.80 0.81 -22.04
CA PRO A 309 5.56 -0.37 -22.41
C PRO A 309 6.96 -0.47 -21.79
N ASN A 310 7.62 0.64 -21.44
CA ASN A 310 8.95 0.57 -20.82
C ASN A 310 8.90 0.01 -19.39
N MET A 311 7.88 0.40 -18.63
CA MET A 311 7.63 -0.09 -17.26
C MET A 311 7.17 -1.54 -17.27
N MET A 312 6.19 -1.88 -18.13
CA MET A 312 5.73 -3.27 -18.28
C MET A 312 6.84 -4.20 -18.79
N GLY A 313 7.75 -3.72 -19.64
CA GLY A 313 8.95 -4.44 -20.03
C GLY A 313 9.90 -4.71 -18.86
N LEU A 314 10.07 -3.73 -17.96
CA LEU A 314 10.94 -3.91 -16.80
C LEU A 314 10.32 -4.89 -15.80
N PHE A 315 9.03 -4.73 -15.51
CA PHE A 315 8.26 -5.64 -14.66
C PHE A 315 8.27 -7.09 -15.19
N THR A 316 8.16 -7.27 -16.51
CA THR A 316 8.29 -8.58 -17.18
C THR A 316 9.61 -9.27 -16.82
N ASP A 317 10.73 -8.54 -16.88
CA ASP A 317 12.06 -9.11 -16.60
C ASP A 317 12.37 -9.20 -15.10
N MET A 318 11.83 -8.31 -14.26
CA MET A 318 11.93 -8.37 -12.79
C MET A 318 11.26 -9.63 -12.21
N GLY A 319 10.18 -10.11 -12.82
CA GLY A 319 9.50 -11.34 -12.43
C GLY A 319 7.97 -11.30 -12.39
N TRP A 320 7.32 -10.19 -12.76
CA TRP A 320 5.84 -10.14 -12.84
C TRP A 320 5.27 -11.07 -13.92
N ILE A 321 6.07 -11.39 -14.94
CA ILE A 321 5.88 -12.54 -15.82
C ILE A 321 6.94 -13.57 -15.44
N ASN A 322 6.56 -14.69 -14.83
CA ASN A 322 7.49 -15.69 -14.30
C ASN A 322 7.30 -17.09 -14.90
N THR A 323 8.32 -17.95 -14.70
CA THR A 323 8.18 -19.41 -14.76
C THR A 323 8.62 -19.98 -13.41
N ARG A 324 7.67 -20.54 -12.67
CA ARG A 324 7.86 -21.05 -11.30
C ARG A 324 8.01 -22.58 -11.34
N LEU A 325 9.10 -23.08 -10.76
CA LEU A 325 9.40 -24.51 -10.63
C LEU A 325 9.04 -24.97 -9.21
N LYS A 326 7.78 -25.32 -8.97
CA LYS A 326 7.33 -25.77 -7.65
C LYS A 326 7.85 -27.18 -7.37
N HIS A 327 8.76 -27.31 -6.41
CA HIS A 327 9.28 -28.59 -5.99
C HIS A 327 8.27 -29.32 -5.09
N HIS A 328 8.15 -30.65 -5.21
CA HIS A 328 7.08 -31.43 -4.57
C HIS A 328 7.56 -32.63 -3.72
N ASN A 329 8.86 -32.77 -3.45
CA ASN A 329 9.39 -34.01 -2.88
C ASN A 329 9.88 -33.83 -1.47
N LYS A 330 9.47 -34.79 -0.65
CA LYS A 330 10.05 -35.06 0.66
C LYS A 330 11.49 -35.52 0.48
N LEU A 331 12.42 -34.80 1.08
CA LEU A 331 13.84 -35.09 1.00
C LEU A 331 14.35 -35.99 2.12
N ILE A 332 13.51 -36.95 2.49
CA ILE A 332 13.87 -38.02 3.41
C ILE A 332 13.37 -39.34 2.85
N VAL A 333 14.26 -40.33 2.91
CA VAL A 333 13.99 -41.69 2.47
C VAL A 333 14.08 -42.59 3.69
N ASN A 334 12.93 -43.06 4.17
CA ASN A 334 12.81 -43.84 5.41
C ASN A 334 13.37 -45.27 5.28
N SER A 335 13.84 -45.67 4.09
CA SER A 335 14.38 -46.99 3.80
C SER A 335 15.50 -46.96 2.75
N LEU A 336 16.58 -47.69 3.01
CA LEU A 336 17.67 -47.92 2.05
C LEU A 336 17.28 -48.79 0.83
N THR A 337 16.03 -49.25 0.73
CA THR A 337 15.53 -50.01 -0.44
C THR A 337 14.71 -49.20 -1.42
N ASP A 338 14.24 -48.02 -1.02
CA ASP A 338 13.14 -47.35 -1.71
C ASP A 338 13.68 -46.24 -2.62
N ALA A 339 13.19 -46.20 -3.86
CA ALA A 339 13.60 -45.20 -4.83
C ALA A 339 13.08 -43.82 -4.43
N ILE A 340 13.90 -42.80 -4.66
CA ILE A 340 13.70 -41.43 -4.17
C ILE A 340 12.88 -40.69 -5.22
N PRO A 341 11.60 -40.38 -4.97
CA PRO A 341 10.78 -39.67 -5.95
C PRO A 341 11.27 -38.23 -6.07
N ILE A 342 11.55 -37.80 -7.30
CA ILE A 342 11.77 -36.40 -7.65
C ILE A 342 10.68 -35.99 -8.64
N SER A 343 9.96 -34.94 -8.31
CA SER A 343 8.89 -34.30 -9.07
C SER A 343 8.90 -32.78 -8.92
N VAL A 344 8.56 -32.07 -9.99
CA VAL A 344 8.46 -30.61 -10.04
C VAL A 344 7.27 -30.24 -10.91
N THR A 345 6.45 -29.28 -10.49
CA THR A 345 5.41 -28.69 -11.34
C THR A 345 5.91 -27.38 -11.89
N ILE A 346 5.75 -27.17 -13.19
CA ILE A 346 6.22 -25.98 -13.87
C ILE A 346 5.01 -25.16 -14.32
N THR A 347 4.78 -24.04 -13.65
CA THR A 347 3.76 -23.05 -14.01
C THR A 347 4.44 -21.85 -14.65
N THR A 348 3.86 -21.30 -15.72
CA THR A 348 4.44 -20.17 -16.45
C THR A 348 3.38 -19.17 -16.86
N ASP A 349 3.70 -17.87 -16.74
CA ASP A 349 2.90 -16.75 -17.22
C ASP A 349 3.07 -16.52 -18.75
N THR A 350 3.86 -17.37 -19.41
CA THR A 350 4.16 -17.30 -20.84
C THR A 350 4.11 -18.71 -21.46
N THR A 351 4.89 -18.99 -22.50
CA THR A 351 5.01 -20.35 -23.07
C THR A 351 6.40 -20.93 -22.82
N LEU A 352 6.46 -22.23 -22.53
CA LEU A 352 7.71 -22.97 -22.38
C LEU A 352 8.35 -23.23 -23.75
N THR A 353 9.67 -23.10 -23.83
CA THR A 353 10.48 -23.36 -25.05
C THR A 353 11.41 -24.58 -24.92
N MET A 354 11.42 -25.21 -23.74
CA MET A 354 12.20 -26.43 -23.48
C MET A 354 11.62 -27.68 -24.15
N GLU A 355 12.44 -28.73 -24.30
CA GLU A 355 11.95 -30.08 -24.64
C GLU A 355 11.43 -30.81 -23.38
N GLN A 356 12.28 -31.00 -22.37
CA GLN A 356 11.96 -31.56 -21.05
C GLN A 356 12.98 -31.04 -20.00
N PRO A 357 12.61 -30.93 -18.71
CA PRO A 357 13.55 -30.59 -17.65
C PRO A 357 14.59 -31.69 -17.41
N VAL A 358 15.77 -31.30 -16.95
CA VAL A 358 16.89 -32.20 -16.63
C VAL A 358 17.15 -32.20 -15.12
N LEU A 359 17.09 -33.37 -14.51
CA LEU A 359 17.52 -33.62 -13.14
C LEU A 359 19.00 -34.02 -13.11
N HIS A 360 19.78 -33.30 -12.33
CA HIS A 360 21.21 -33.53 -12.11
C HIS A 360 21.43 -33.94 -10.66
N TYR A 361 22.02 -35.10 -10.40
CA TYR A 361 22.18 -35.60 -9.02
C TYR A 361 23.51 -36.31 -8.75
N SER A 362 23.90 -36.33 -7.47
CA SER A 362 25.17 -36.86 -6.96
C SER A 362 25.03 -37.44 -5.54
N TYR A 363 25.87 -38.42 -5.19
CA TYR A 363 26.03 -38.97 -3.83
C TYR A 363 27.39 -38.64 -3.19
N ASP A 364 28.24 -37.89 -3.90
CA ASP A 364 29.64 -37.64 -3.56
C ASP A 364 30.00 -36.15 -3.73
N ASP A 365 29.04 -35.27 -3.40
CA ASP A 365 29.18 -33.81 -3.45
C ASP A 365 29.59 -33.29 -4.84
N PHE A 366 28.94 -33.81 -5.88
CA PHE A 366 29.19 -33.52 -7.30
C PHE A 366 30.63 -33.82 -7.79
N VAL A 367 31.40 -34.63 -7.06
CA VAL A 367 32.62 -35.26 -7.60
C VAL A 367 32.28 -36.17 -8.79
N SER A 368 31.10 -36.79 -8.76
CA SER A 368 30.44 -37.38 -9.93
C SER A 368 28.98 -36.90 -10.03
N GLN A 369 28.48 -36.77 -11.26
CA GLN A 369 27.13 -36.29 -11.57
C GLN A 369 26.43 -37.31 -12.47
N THR A 370 25.12 -37.51 -12.25
CA THR A 370 24.22 -38.22 -13.17
C THR A 370 23.12 -37.28 -13.64
N ASP A 371 22.88 -37.26 -14.95
CA ASP A 371 21.84 -36.45 -15.60
C ASP A 371 20.69 -37.35 -16.06
N GLN A 372 19.45 -36.93 -15.83
CA GLN A 372 18.23 -37.64 -16.26
C GLN A 372 17.16 -36.66 -16.73
N MET A 373 16.47 -36.99 -17.82
CA MET A 373 15.27 -36.24 -18.23
C MET A 373 14.12 -36.58 -17.28
N LEU A 374 13.36 -35.58 -16.85
CA LEU A 374 12.14 -35.79 -16.08
C LEU A 374 10.96 -36.15 -17.02
N ASN A 375 10.13 -37.10 -16.60
CA ASN A 375 8.97 -37.57 -17.36
C ASN A 375 7.75 -36.68 -17.06
N ASP A 376 7.17 -36.09 -18.10
CA ASP A 376 5.91 -35.33 -18.04
C ASP A 376 4.71 -36.25 -17.74
N ASP A 377 3.85 -35.86 -16.80
CA ASP A 377 2.59 -36.54 -16.48
C ASP A 377 1.42 -36.11 -17.39
N GLY A 378 1.60 -35.04 -18.16
CA GLY A 378 0.60 -34.44 -19.05
C GLY A 378 -0.18 -33.26 -18.43
N ASN A 379 0.08 -32.91 -17.17
CA ASN A 379 -0.53 -31.79 -16.45
C ASN A 379 0.48 -30.68 -16.08
N GLY A 380 1.73 -30.77 -16.56
CA GLY A 380 2.81 -29.85 -16.21
C GLY A 380 3.66 -30.28 -15.01
N THR A 381 3.43 -31.49 -14.48
CA THR A 381 4.28 -32.09 -13.44
C THR A 381 5.27 -33.08 -14.06
N TYR A 382 6.55 -32.85 -13.82
CA TYR A 382 7.66 -33.63 -14.38
C TYR A 382 8.34 -34.45 -13.30
N SER A 383 8.58 -35.75 -13.51
CA SER A 383 9.06 -36.66 -12.46
C SER A 383 10.04 -37.77 -12.88
N PHE A 384 10.87 -38.20 -11.93
CA PHE A 384 11.83 -39.31 -12.03
C PHE A 384 12.09 -39.92 -10.64
N SER A 385 12.30 -41.23 -10.54
CA SER A 385 12.65 -41.87 -9.26
C SER A 385 14.14 -42.23 -9.24
N ILE A 386 14.93 -41.55 -8.41
CA ILE A 386 16.36 -41.83 -8.27
C ILE A 386 16.57 -43.19 -7.57
N PRO A 387 17.40 -44.11 -8.11
CA PRO A 387 17.71 -45.37 -7.44
C PRO A 387 18.53 -45.15 -6.15
N ASN A 388 18.07 -45.70 -5.03
CA ASN A 388 18.74 -45.61 -3.73
C ASN A 388 20.13 -46.27 -3.74
N PRO A 389 21.18 -45.66 -3.15
CA PRO A 389 22.52 -46.24 -3.08
C PRO A 389 22.63 -47.41 -2.08
N GLY A 390 21.62 -47.66 -1.24
CA GLY A 390 21.58 -48.80 -0.32
C GLY A 390 22.43 -48.64 0.95
N VAL A 391 22.92 -47.42 1.20
CA VAL A 391 23.74 -47.04 2.36
C VAL A 391 23.38 -45.62 2.81
N VAL A 392 23.57 -45.32 4.10
CA VAL A 392 23.45 -43.94 4.61
C VAL A 392 24.43 -43.05 3.84
N SER A 393 23.89 -41.99 3.23
CA SER A 393 24.62 -41.11 2.32
C SER A 393 23.87 -39.80 2.11
N THR A 394 24.59 -38.77 1.68
CA THR A 394 24.00 -37.48 1.29
C THR A 394 23.77 -37.50 -0.21
N LEU A 395 22.54 -37.27 -0.66
CA LEU A 395 22.21 -37.02 -2.06
C LEU A 395 22.06 -35.51 -2.25
N LYS A 396 22.77 -34.96 -3.24
CA LYS A 396 22.61 -33.57 -3.69
C LYS A 396 22.08 -33.55 -5.11
N TYR A 397 21.10 -32.70 -5.41
CA TYR A 397 20.57 -32.56 -6.77
C TYR A 397 20.07 -31.15 -7.09
N TYR A 398 19.84 -30.90 -8.38
CA TYR A 398 19.13 -29.74 -8.90
C TYR A 398 18.42 -30.10 -10.20
N ILE A 399 17.42 -29.29 -10.59
CA ILE A 399 16.72 -29.39 -11.86
C ILE A 399 17.13 -28.20 -12.72
N SER A 400 17.34 -28.40 -14.02
CA SER A 400 17.68 -27.36 -15.00
C SER A 400 17.02 -27.64 -16.35
N GLY A 401 17.39 -26.88 -17.39
CA GLY A 401 16.92 -27.10 -18.76
C GLY A 401 15.51 -26.58 -19.03
N VAL A 402 14.90 -25.90 -18.06
CA VAL A 402 13.62 -25.20 -18.24
C VAL A 402 13.89 -23.83 -18.84
N THR A 403 13.27 -23.54 -19.98
CA THR A 403 13.35 -22.23 -20.64
C THR A 403 11.97 -21.75 -21.07
N ASP A 404 11.77 -20.44 -21.04
CA ASP A 404 10.53 -19.78 -21.45
C ASP A 404 10.63 -19.09 -22.82
N ALA A 405 9.55 -18.45 -23.27
CA ALA A 405 9.49 -17.74 -24.54
C ALA A 405 10.30 -16.44 -24.59
N LEU A 406 10.69 -15.91 -23.43
CA LEU A 406 11.60 -14.76 -23.31
C LEU A 406 13.08 -15.20 -23.35
N GLY A 407 13.34 -16.52 -23.38
CA GLY A 407 14.68 -17.10 -23.42
C GLY A 407 15.36 -17.15 -22.06
N ARG A 408 14.61 -16.94 -20.97
CA ARG A 408 15.11 -17.05 -19.59
C ARG A 408 15.24 -18.52 -19.22
N GLY A 409 16.34 -18.86 -18.53
CA GLY A 409 16.62 -20.21 -18.06
C GLY A 409 16.37 -20.32 -16.57
N TYR A 410 15.73 -21.41 -16.15
CA TYR A 410 15.31 -21.63 -14.77
C TYR A 410 15.93 -22.92 -14.20
N THR A 411 16.30 -22.87 -12.92
CA THR A 411 16.72 -24.04 -12.14
C THR A 411 15.87 -24.19 -10.88
N ALA A 412 15.87 -25.39 -10.30
CA ALA A 412 15.37 -25.63 -8.95
C ALA A 412 16.44 -26.37 -8.13
N PRO A 413 17.01 -25.78 -7.05
CA PRO A 413 16.75 -24.42 -6.58
C PRO A 413 17.17 -23.37 -7.63
N SER A 414 16.65 -22.15 -7.49
CA SER A 414 16.77 -21.07 -8.49
C SER A 414 18.20 -20.55 -8.69
N ASN A 415 19.11 -20.83 -7.75
CA ASN A 415 20.53 -20.62 -7.91
C ASN A 415 21.26 -21.90 -8.36
N GLY A 416 21.98 -21.80 -9.48
CA GLY A 416 22.81 -22.87 -10.04
C GLY A 416 24.02 -23.30 -9.21
N ALA A 417 24.34 -22.63 -8.09
CA ALA A 417 25.30 -23.08 -7.08
C ALA A 417 24.63 -23.93 -5.99
N PHE A 418 23.45 -23.54 -5.50
CA PHE A 418 22.72 -24.29 -4.48
C PHE A 418 22.24 -25.65 -4.99
N ARG A 419 22.14 -26.60 -4.07
CA ARG A 419 21.67 -27.97 -4.33
C ARG A 419 20.73 -28.38 -3.23
N TYR A 420 19.55 -28.86 -3.62
CA TYR A 420 18.71 -29.61 -2.71
C TYR A 420 19.54 -30.77 -2.15
N THR A 421 19.66 -30.81 -0.82
CA THR A 421 20.55 -31.74 -0.11
C THR A 421 19.69 -32.58 0.82
N THR A 422 19.62 -33.88 0.53
CA THR A 422 18.87 -34.88 1.31
C THR A 422 19.82 -35.82 2.03
N LEU A 423 19.52 -36.12 3.29
CA LEU A 423 20.16 -37.20 4.04
C LEU A 423 19.33 -38.48 3.85
N ILE A 424 19.96 -39.49 3.26
CA ILE A 424 19.36 -40.83 3.12
C ILE A 424 19.57 -41.56 4.45
N ARG A 425 18.54 -41.52 5.28
CA ARG A 425 18.50 -42.07 6.64
C ARG A 425 17.85 -43.47 6.67
N ASN A 426 17.57 -43.97 7.86
CA ASN A 426 16.77 -45.17 8.10
C ASN A 426 15.95 -44.93 9.38
N GLU A 427 15.02 -43.98 9.28
CA GLU A 427 14.16 -43.51 10.36
C GLU A 427 12.70 -43.80 10.00
N SER A 428 11.81 -43.71 10.98
CA SER A 428 10.35 -43.83 10.78
C SER A 428 9.68 -42.72 11.56
N PRO A 429 8.54 -42.16 11.08
CA PRO A 429 7.87 -41.07 11.78
C PRO A 429 7.55 -41.42 13.23
N THR A 430 7.92 -40.55 14.16
CA THR A 430 7.55 -40.63 15.57
C THR A 430 6.08 -40.23 15.69
N SER A 431 5.25 -41.16 16.14
CA SER A 431 3.81 -40.93 16.32
C SER A 431 3.55 -39.95 17.46
N LEU A 432 2.63 -39.01 17.25
CA LEU A 432 2.20 -38.07 18.29
C LEU A 432 1.03 -38.59 19.15
N PRO A 433 0.93 -38.18 20.44
CA PRO A 433 1.81 -37.23 21.13
C PRO A 433 3.20 -37.80 21.44
N TYR A 434 4.21 -36.94 21.44
CA TYR A 434 5.55 -37.25 21.92
C TYR A 434 5.71 -36.65 23.32
N THR A 435 6.00 -37.48 24.31
CA THR A 435 6.01 -37.10 25.73
C THR A 435 7.37 -37.36 26.37
N LEU A 436 7.53 -36.94 27.63
CA LEU A 436 8.70 -37.29 28.45
C LEU A 436 9.04 -38.79 28.41
N ALA A 437 8.01 -39.65 28.42
CA ALA A 437 8.18 -41.11 28.41
C ALA A 437 8.68 -41.69 27.07
N ASP A 438 8.64 -40.91 26.00
CA ASP A 438 9.07 -41.28 24.64
C ASP A 438 10.52 -40.83 24.35
N GLY A 439 11.19 -40.22 25.33
CA GLY A 439 12.57 -39.72 25.23
C GLY A 439 12.69 -38.19 25.33
N GLY A 440 11.58 -37.48 25.57
CA GLY A 440 11.56 -36.03 25.80
C GLY A 440 12.26 -35.57 27.08
N ASP A 441 12.42 -36.47 28.06
CA ASP A 441 13.19 -36.24 29.30
C ASP A 441 14.72 -36.36 29.14
N PHE A 442 15.19 -36.69 27.93
CA PHE A 442 16.59 -36.90 27.58
C PHE A 442 17.37 -37.89 28.48
N GLU A 443 16.69 -38.73 29.28
CA GLU A 443 17.34 -39.69 30.19
C GLU A 443 17.88 -40.94 29.48
N THR A 444 17.37 -41.19 28.27
CA THR A 444 17.93 -42.16 27.33
C THR A 444 18.58 -41.46 26.13
N PRO A 445 19.47 -42.14 25.37
CA PRO A 445 20.00 -41.58 24.12
C PRO A 445 18.84 -41.15 23.22
N SER A 446 18.72 -39.84 23.01
CA SER A 446 17.63 -39.24 22.27
C SER A 446 17.91 -39.32 20.77
N ASP A 447 16.87 -39.46 19.95
CA ASP A 447 16.98 -39.37 18.48
C ASP A 447 17.22 -37.92 17.97
N PHE A 448 17.54 -36.97 18.87
CA PHE A 448 17.98 -35.61 18.56
C PHE A 448 19.44 -35.57 18.10
N GLU A 449 19.75 -34.71 17.13
CA GLU A 449 21.09 -34.59 16.54
C GLU A 449 21.63 -33.15 16.58
N GLN A 450 22.92 -32.99 16.92
CA GLN A 450 23.59 -31.69 16.85
C GLN A 450 24.16 -31.42 15.45
N VAL A 451 23.99 -30.20 14.94
CA VAL A 451 24.45 -29.76 13.62
C VAL A 451 25.17 -28.41 13.75
N SER A 452 26.24 -28.20 12.97
CA SER A 452 26.86 -26.89 12.79
C SER A 452 26.21 -26.20 11.59
N LEU A 453 25.80 -24.94 11.73
CA LEU A 453 25.11 -24.16 10.70
C LEU A 453 26.01 -23.10 10.06
N LYS A 454 26.91 -22.51 10.86
CA LYS A 454 27.84 -21.45 10.45
C LYS A 454 29.14 -21.59 11.25
N GLY A 455 30.29 -21.45 10.60
CA GLY A 455 31.61 -21.43 11.25
C GLY A 455 32.20 -22.78 11.69
N ASP A 456 31.63 -23.91 11.27
CA ASP A 456 32.06 -25.28 11.61
C ASP A 456 32.11 -25.59 13.13
N VAL A 457 31.35 -24.87 13.96
CA VAL A 457 31.29 -25.06 15.42
C VAL A 457 30.03 -25.84 15.81
N GLN A 458 30.20 -26.90 16.59
CA GLN A 458 29.10 -27.60 17.27
C GLN A 458 29.22 -27.37 18.79
N ILE A 459 28.18 -26.81 19.40
CA ILE A 459 28.15 -26.53 20.86
C ILE A 459 27.15 -27.38 21.63
N TRP A 460 26.06 -27.85 21.02
CA TRP A 460 25.04 -28.66 21.70
C TRP A 460 25.59 -30.00 22.20
N GLN A 461 25.36 -30.34 23.47
CA GLN A 461 25.86 -31.56 24.12
C GLN A 461 24.80 -32.15 25.04
N GLN A 462 24.49 -33.45 24.88
CA GLN A 462 23.64 -34.19 25.82
C GLN A 462 24.46 -34.64 27.04
N GLY A 463 23.92 -34.47 28.25
CA GLY A 463 24.48 -35.08 29.47
C GLY A 463 24.11 -34.33 30.75
N ILE A 464 24.86 -34.60 31.83
CA ILE A 464 24.67 -33.91 33.11
C ILE A 464 25.27 -32.50 33.01
N PRO A 465 24.49 -31.43 33.24
CA PRO A 465 24.97 -30.05 33.11
C PRO A 465 25.81 -29.60 34.33
N GLY A 466 26.74 -28.68 34.08
CA GLY A 466 27.57 -28.04 35.11
C GLY A 466 27.50 -26.51 35.06
N ASN A 467 28.40 -25.82 35.76
CA ASN A 467 28.51 -24.35 35.82
C ASN A 467 27.27 -23.63 36.37
N THR A 468 26.75 -22.63 35.66
CA THR A 468 25.66 -21.71 36.03
C THR A 468 24.32 -22.41 35.77
N LEU A 469 24.05 -22.75 34.50
CA LEU A 469 22.92 -23.57 34.07
C LEU A 469 23.17 -25.04 34.40
N ASN A 470 22.88 -25.42 35.65
CA ASN A 470 23.24 -26.72 36.23
C ASN A 470 22.07 -27.54 36.79
N THR A 471 20.83 -27.03 36.67
CA THR A 471 19.62 -27.63 37.26
C THR A 471 18.66 -28.08 36.16
N PRO A 472 18.66 -29.38 35.79
CA PRO A 472 17.64 -29.97 34.91
C PRO A 472 16.23 -29.78 35.47
N SER A 473 15.25 -29.69 34.58
CA SER A 473 13.82 -29.67 34.93
C SER A 473 13.31 -31.04 35.35
N SER A 474 13.82 -32.10 34.73
CA SER A 474 13.59 -33.48 35.14
C SER A 474 14.88 -34.30 35.11
N GLY A 475 14.81 -35.55 35.61
CA GLY A 475 15.93 -36.49 35.52
C GLY A 475 17.27 -35.96 36.08
N THR A 476 18.29 -36.02 35.22
CA THR A 476 19.70 -35.68 35.44
C THR A 476 20.43 -35.25 34.16
N GLN A 477 19.88 -35.50 32.97
CA GLN A 477 20.47 -35.24 31.66
C GLN A 477 19.64 -34.19 30.90
N VAL A 478 20.34 -33.31 30.18
CA VAL A 478 19.75 -32.24 29.37
C VAL A 478 20.48 -32.15 28.04
N TRP A 479 19.95 -31.37 27.10
CA TRP A 479 20.75 -30.80 26.02
C TRP A 479 21.19 -29.38 26.36
N LYS A 480 22.50 -29.13 26.38
CA LYS A 480 23.05 -27.81 26.72
C LYS A 480 24.20 -27.42 25.80
N THR A 481 24.29 -26.14 25.46
CA THR A 481 25.46 -25.59 24.75
C THR A 481 26.68 -25.64 25.65
N ASN A 482 27.75 -26.31 25.20
CA ASN A 482 29.01 -26.49 25.93
C ASN A 482 28.89 -27.07 27.36
N LEU A 483 27.85 -27.86 27.68
CA LEU A 483 27.54 -28.64 28.91
C LEU A 483 28.26 -28.32 30.25
N ASN A 484 29.60 -28.27 30.27
CA ASN A 484 30.47 -28.01 31.43
C ASN A 484 31.51 -26.88 31.19
N LYS A 485 31.27 -25.93 30.28
CA LYS A 485 32.13 -24.76 30.00
C LYS A 485 31.32 -23.56 29.49
N ASN A 486 31.68 -22.38 29.96
CA ASN A 486 31.18 -21.13 29.42
C ASN A 486 31.62 -20.92 27.95
N ILE A 487 30.79 -20.21 27.20
CA ILE A 487 31.04 -19.75 25.84
C ILE A 487 31.92 -18.50 25.93
N SER A 488 33.14 -18.60 25.38
CA SER A 488 34.07 -17.48 25.28
C SER A 488 33.96 -16.75 23.94
N GLN A 489 34.39 -15.49 23.90
CA GLN A 489 34.50 -14.67 22.69
C GLN A 489 35.11 -15.45 21.50
N PRO A 490 34.38 -15.59 20.36
CA PRO A 490 34.88 -16.30 19.20
C PRO A 490 35.79 -15.43 18.32
N SER A 491 36.51 -16.06 17.38
CA SER A 491 37.27 -15.35 16.34
C SER A 491 36.43 -14.90 15.15
N SER A 492 35.18 -15.36 15.07
CA SER A 492 34.24 -15.18 13.96
C SER A 492 32.87 -15.70 14.39
N ASP A 493 31.80 -15.11 13.87
CA ASP A 493 30.44 -15.59 14.01
C ASP A 493 30.27 -17.09 13.76
N TYR A 494 29.41 -17.75 14.53
CA TYR A 494 29.05 -19.14 14.34
C TYR A 494 27.62 -19.44 14.86
N ALA A 495 27.04 -20.54 14.39
CA ALA A 495 25.72 -20.99 14.81
C ALA A 495 25.61 -22.52 14.76
N SER A 496 24.83 -23.11 15.68
CA SER A 496 24.65 -24.55 15.81
C SER A 496 23.19 -24.89 16.16
N ALA A 497 22.63 -25.92 15.53
CA ALA A 497 21.29 -26.43 15.80
C ALA A 497 21.32 -27.72 16.61
N LEU A 498 20.26 -27.93 17.38
CA LEU A 498 19.80 -29.21 17.88
C LEU A 498 18.53 -29.58 17.10
N ILE A 499 18.61 -30.63 16.28
CA ILE A 499 17.54 -31.10 15.39
C ILE A 499 16.74 -32.19 16.09
N SER A 500 15.41 -32.13 16.03
CA SER A 500 14.50 -33.13 16.58
C SER A 500 14.38 -34.39 15.70
N PRO A 501 13.74 -35.45 16.22
CA PRO A 501 13.19 -36.52 15.38
C PRO A 501 12.08 -35.99 14.46
N MET A 502 11.67 -36.83 13.50
CA MET A 502 10.50 -36.57 12.65
C MET A 502 9.20 -36.88 13.38
N PHE A 503 8.23 -35.98 13.37
CA PHE A 503 6.93 -36.17 14.01
C PHE A 503 5.79 -36.32 13.00
N ASP A 504 4.90 -37.30 13.21
CA ASP A 504 3.69 -37.49 12.41
C ASP A 504 2.54 -36.60 12.91
N MET A 505 2.27 -35.55 12.14
CA MET A 505 1.24 -34.53 12.35
C MET A 505 0.07 -34.64 11.36
N SER A 506 -0.14 -35.82 10.75
CA SER A 506 -1.18 -36.06 9.73
C SER A 506 -2.63 -35.86 10.19
N ASP A 507 -2.90 -35.80 11.50
CA ASP A 507 -4.26 -35.69 12.01
C ASP A 507 -4.75 -34.24 12.07
N THR A 508 -5.25 -33.78 10.93
CA THR A 508 -5.90 -32.47 10.74
C THR A 508 -7.16 -32.24 11.61
N THR A 509 -7.59 -33.21 12.42
CA THR A 509 -8.74 -33.08 13.33
C THR A 509 -8.37 -32.72 14.77
N ALA A 510 -7.08 -32.50 15.06
CA ALA A 510 -6.56 -32.14 16.37
C ALA A 510 -5.73 -30.85 16.33
N ASP A 511 -5.65 -30.16 17.47
CA ASP A 511 -4.66 -29.12 17.71
C ASP A 511 -3.35 -29.74 18.21
N TYR A 512 -2.23 -29.10 17.88
CA TYR A 512 -0.89 -29.52 18.26
C TYR A 512 -0.13 -28.40 18.96
N ASN A 513 0.68 -28.73 19.96
CA ASN A 513 1.44 -27.76 20.75
C ASN A 513 2.85 -28.29 21.05
N LEU A 514 3.86 -27.51 20.69
CA LEU A 514 5.26 -27.74 21.03
C LEU A 514 5.52 -27.21 22.44
N GLN A 515 6.21 -27.99 23.27
CA GLN A 515 6.59 -27.60 24.62
C GLN A 515 8.01 -28.06 24.93
N PHE A 516 8.79 -27.24 25.63
CA PHE A 516 10.06 -27.64 26.24
C PHE A 516 10.38 -26.70 27.41
N ASP A 517 11.26 -27.11 28.31
CA ASP A 517 11.80 -26.22 29.34
C ASP A 517 13.12 -25.59 28.87
N LEU A 518 13.27 -24.28 29.08
CA LEU A 518 14.39 -23.46 28.64
C LEU A 518 15.08 -22.79 29.85
N SER A 519 16.41 -22.81 29.87
CA SER A 519 17.22 -21.92 30.73
C SER A 519 18.32 -21.27 29.91
N MET A 520 18.63 -20.01 30.20
CA MET A 520 19.65 -19.25 29.47
C MET A 520 20.50 -18.41 30.43
N ASP A 521 21.80 -18.39 30.15
CA ASP A 521 22.82 -17.54 30.75
C ASP A 521 23.61 -16.98 29.56
N VAL A 522 23.18 -15.83 29.07
CA VAL A 522 23.66 -15.21 27.83
C VAL A 522 23.90 -13.73 28.04
N ASP A 523 24.83 -13.17 27.26
CA ASP A 523 25.18 -11.75 27.28
C ASP A 523 24.70 -11.08 25.98
N VAL A 524 24.30 -9.80 26.08
CA VAL A 524 23.55 -9.09 25.03
C VAL A 524 24.44 -8.04 24.36
N PRO A 525 24.58 -8.02 23.02
CA PRO A 525 23.97 -8.89 22.01
C PRO A 525 24.93 -10.01 21.54
N ALA A 526 25.65 -10.67 22.45
CA ALA A 526 26.71 -11.63 22.10
C ALA A 526 26.17 -13.01 21.66
N MET A 527 25.03 -13.45 22.21
CA MET A 527 24.38 -14.72 21.90
C MET A 527 22.85 -14.59 21.81
N GLY A 528 22.20 -15.43 21.01
CA GLY A 528 20.75 -15.53 20.94
C GLY A 528 20.23 -16.92 20.58
N PHE A 529 18.92 -17.09 20.72
CA PHE A 529 18.17 -18.34 20.52
C PHE A 529 17.04 -18.16 19.49
N SER A 530 16.84 -19.16 18.64
CA SER A 530 15.66 -19.23 17.75
C SER A 530 15.20 -20.68 17.60
N VAL A 531 13.90 -20.88 17.37
CA VAL A 531 13.34 -22.20 17.03
C VAL A 531 12.86 -22.15 15.59
N PHE A 532 13.22 -23.17 14.80
CA PHE A 532 12.75 -23.35 13.43
C PHE A 532 11.99 -24.67 13.31
N TYR A 533 11.15 -24.78 12.28
CA TYR A 533 10.51 -26.03 11.90
C TYR A 533 10.69 -26.30 10.39
N SER A 534 10.53 -27.55 10.00
CA SER A 534 10.54 -27.98 8.60
C SER A 534 9.47 -29.04 8.36
N ILE A 535 8.69 -28.86 7.28
CA ILE A 535 7.61 -29.78 6.84
C ILE A 535 8.00 -30.61 5.61
N ASP A 536 9.20 -30.40 5.05
CA ASP A 536 9.68 -31.01 3.81
C ASP A 536 10.91 -31.92 4.02
N GLY A 537 11.16 -32.31 5.27
CA GLY A 537 12.26 -33.19 5.65
C GLY A 537 13.60 -32.45 5.86
N GLY A 538 13.56 -31.20 6.31
CA GLY A 538 14.74 -30.39 6.60
C GLY A 538 15.35 -29.70 5.38
N SER A 539 14.61 -29.60 4.27
CA SER A 539 15.05 -28.94 3.03
C SER A 539 14.92 -27.42 3.16
N ASN A 540 13.78 -26.97 3.67
CA ASN A 540 13.53 -25.59 4.06
C ASN A 540 13.19 -25.54 5.54
N TRP A 541 13.69 -24.49 6.21
CA TRP A 541 13.47 -24.23 7.63
C TRP A 541 12.83 -22.85 7.78
N LEU A 542 11.70 -22.82 8.48
CA LEU A 542 10.92 -21.61 8.76
C LEU A 542 11.00 -21.31 10.26
N GLU A 543 11.17 -20.03 10.61
CA GLU A 543 11.23 -19.63 12.03
C GLU A 543 9.86 -19.77 12.71
N LEU A 544 9.86 -20.21 13.97
CA LEU A 544 8.68 -20.58 14.72
C LEU A 544 8.19 -19.44 15.61
N GLY A 545 7.31 -18.61 15.05
CA GLY A 545 6.75 -17.42 15.72
C GLY A 545 7.58 -16.16 15.50
N LYS A 546 7.10 -15.04 16.04
CA LYS A 546 7.72 -13.71 16.01
C LYS A 546 7.71 -13.10 17.43
N PRO A 547 8.40 -11.96 17.66
CA PRO A 547 8.13 -11.09 18.81
C PRO A 547 6.63 -10.89 19.04
N ASP A 548 6.23 -10.99 20.31
CA ASP A 548 4.88 -10.77 20.82
C ASP A 548 3.78 -11.66 20.19
N ASP A 549 4.16 -12.82 19.63
CA ASP A 549 3.23 -13.79 19.06
C ASP A 549 2.29 -14.39 20.14
N PRO A 550 0.97 -14.10 20.09
CA PRO A 550 0.03 -14.52 21.13
C PRO A 550 -0.24 -16.03 21.15
N ARG A 551 0.30 -16.80 20.19
CA ARG A 551 0.21 -18.27 20.14
C ARG A 551 1.17 -18.96 21.11
N GLY A 552 2.07 -18.20 21.75
CA GLY A 552 3.10 -18.72 22.64
C GLY A 552 2.96 -18.29 24.10
N VAL A 553 3.30 -19.22 25.01
CA VAL A 553 3.36 -19.00 26.47
C VAL A 553 4.81 -19.12 26.93
N ASN A 554 5.33 -18.06 27.55
CA ASN A 554 6.78 -17.83 27.76
C ASN A 554 7.60 -18.00 26.47
N TRP A 555 6.96 -17.78 25.32
CA TRP A 555 7.59 -17.79 24.00
C TRP A 555 8.29 -16.44 23.79
N MET A 556 8.44 -16.02 22.54
CA MET A 556 9.08 -14.77 22.08
C MET A 556 8.30 -13.49 22.48
N ASN A 557 7.78 -13.39 23.70
CA ASN A 557 6.85 -12.34 24.14
C ASN A 557 7.59 -11.10 24.66
N SER A 558 8.54 -10.58 23.87
CA SER A 558 9.28 -9.35 24.13
C SER A 558 9.43 -8.54 22.84
N THR A 559 9.14 -7.25 22.92
CA THR A 559 9.21 -6.27 21.82
C THR A 559 10.61 -6.07 21.22
N GLU A 560 11.65 -6.61 21.86
CA GLU A 560 13.05 -6.44 21.47
C GLU A 560 13.58 -7.66 20.72
N ASN A 561 14.10 -7.42 19.51
CA ASN A 561 14.65 -8.43 18.63
C ASN A 561 15.97 -7.89 18.05
N TYR A 562 17.06 -8.64 18.17
CA TYR A 562 18.38 -8.19 17.72
C TYR A 562 18.85 -8.96 16.47
N LEU A 563 19.30 -8.22 15.46
CA LEU A 563 19.99 -8.75 14.29
C LEU A 563 21.41 -9.18 14.69
N LEU A 564 21.61 -10.46 14.97
CA LEU A 564 22.93 -11.00 15.31
C LEU A 564 23.81 -11.22 14.08
N PHE A 565 23.20 -11.40 12.90
CA PHE A 565 23.86 -11.57 11.60
C PHE A 565 23.15 -10.76 10.51
N GLU A 566 23.80 -10.54 9.36
CA GLU A 566 23.18 -9.96 8.15
C GLU A 566 21.94 -10.75 7.63
N SER A 567 21.68 -11.94 8.18
CA SER A 567 20.63 -12.86 7.73
C SER A 567 19.85 -13.55 8.86
N GLY A 568 19.80 -12.97 10.06
CA GLY A 568 19.10 -13.61 11.18
C GLY A 568 18.87 -12.68 12.36
N ASN A 569 17.60 -12.56 12.74
CA ASN A 569 17.20 -12.18 14.09
C ASN A 569 17.46 -13.36 15.04
N ALA A 570 17.61 -13.09 16.33
CA ALA A 570 17.51 -14.10 17.36
C ALA A 570 16.87 -13.50 18.61
N TRP A 571 16.14 -14.32 19.34
CA TRP A 571 15.54 -13.91 20.61
C TRP A 571 16.60 -13.80 21.70
N ILE A 572 16.41 -12.78 22.54
CA ILE A 572 17.22 -12.47 23.71
C ILE A 572 16.26 -12.03 24.82
N LYS A 573 16.40 -12.62 26.01
CA LYS A 573 15.69 -12.21 27.23
C LYS A 573 16.70 -11.76 28.25
N ASP A 574 16.47 -10.60 28.86
CA ASP A 574 17.35 -9.98 29.87
C ASP A 574 17.33 -10.70 31.24
N ASN A 575 16.81 -11.94 31.31
CA ASN A 575 16.71 -12.70 32.55
C ASN A 575 17.94 -13.58 32.78
N THR A 576 18.78 -13.13 33.70
CA THR A 576 19.85 -13.87 34.39
C THR A 576 19.31 -14.96 35.35
N ASP A 577 18.21 -15.62 34.99
CA ASP A 577 17.56 -16.65 35.82
C ASP A 577 18.05 -18.06 35.47
N ASP A 578 18.91 -18.63 36.32
CA ASP A 578 19.39 -20.03 36.27
C ASP A 578 18.28 -21.11 36.35
N MET A 579 17.00 -20.72 36.43
CA MET A 579 15.87 -21.61 36.63
C MET A 579 15.12 -21.91 35.33
N PRO A 580 14.89 -23.19 34.98
CA PRO A 580 14.11 -23.55 33.81
C PRO A 580 12.69 -22.98 33.81
N GLN A 581 12.28 -22.45 32.66
CA GLN A 581 10.92 -21.98 32.40
C GLN A 581 10.30 -22.84 31.30
N THR A 582 9.07 -23.28 31.50
CA THR A 582 8.31 -24.00 30.45
C THR A 582 7.89 -23.03 29.36
N VAL A 583 8.35 -23.30 28.15
CA VAL A 583 8.11 -22.57 26.92
C VAL A 583 7.16 -23.42 26.06
N SER A 584 6.10 -22.82 25.52
CA SER A 584 5.06 -23.54 24.77
C SER A 584 4.53 -22.73 23.59
N TYR A 585 4.20 -23.39 22.47
CA TYR A 585 3.74 -22.75 21.24
C TYR A 585 2.70 -23.57 20.47
N ASN A 586 1.56 -22.95 20.15
CA ASN A 586 0.51 -23.57 19.35
C ASN A 586 0.94 -23.72 17.87
N LEU A 587 1.08 -24.96 17.41
CA LEU A 587 1.53 -25.32 16.06
C LEU A 587 0.41 -25.31 15.01
N SER A 588 -0.82 -24.99 15.38
CA SER A 588 -2.00 -25.29 14.56
C SER A 588 -1.96 -24.58 13.21
N ASP A 589 -1.59 -23.31 13.11
CA ASP A 589 -1.54 -22.58 11.84
C ASP A 589 -0.50 -23.13 10.85
N ILE A 590 0.59 -23.70 11.35
CA ILE A 590 1.79 -24.08 10.58
C ILE A 590 1.58 -25.33 9.70
N ILE A 591 0.63 -26.20 10.07
CA ILE A 591 0.46 -27.52 9.45
C ILE A 591 -0.75 -27.48 8.51
N GLY A 592 -0.52 -27.47 7.19
CA GLY A 592 -1.55 -27.30 6.16
C GLY A 592 -1.35 -28.17 4.92
N ASP A 593 -2.44 -28.40 4.21
CA ASP A 593 -2.52 -28.94 2.83
C ASP A 593 -1.83 -30.28 2.52
N GLY A 594 -1.66 -31.14 3.54
CA GLY A 594 -1.35 -32.56 3.37
C GLY A 594 0.07 -32.97 3.76
N GLU A 595 0.90 -32.03 4.22
CA GLU A 595 2.18 -32.36 4.82
C GLU A 595 2.04 -32.75 6.29
N SER A 596 2.63 -33.89 6.65
CA SER A 596 2.41 -34.57 7.92
C SER A 596 3.69 -34.92 8.67
N GLU A 597 4.86 -34.62 8.14
CA GLU A 597 6.15 -35.06 8.68
C GLU A 597 6.96 -33.82 9.05
N VAL A 598 7.06 -33.54 10.35
CA VAL A 598 7.59 -32.26 10.86
C VAL A 598 8.86 -32.47 11.69
N TYR A 599 9.86 -31.63 11.44
CA TYR A 599 11.08 -31.51 12.23
C TYR A 599 11.14 -30.14 12.91
N PHE A 600 11.86 -30.06 14.03
CA PHE A 600 12.19 -28.82 14.74
C PHE A 600 13.72 -28.68 14.87
N ALA A 601 14.20 -27.44 14.83
CA ALA A 601 15.61 -27.09 15.02
C ALA A 601 15.73 -25.98 16.05
N LEU A 602 16.37 -26.27 17.18
CA LEU A 602 16.64 -25.32 18.25
C LEU A 602 18.03 -24.74 17.99
N VAL A 603 18.10 -23.47 17.60
CA VAL A 603 19.29 -22.81 17.06
C VAL A 603 19.90 -21.87 18.10
N ALA A 604 21.21 -22.03 18.32
CA ALA A 604 22.03 -21.16 19.13
C ALA A 604 23.03 -20.41 18.25
N SER A 605 23.05 -19.08 18.35
CA SER A 605 23.80 -18.17 17.48
C SER A 605 24.72 -17.27 18.30
N VAL A 606 25.97 -17.08 17.87
CA VAL A 606 26.98 -16.27 18.59
C VAL A 606 27.73 -15.36 17.62
N THR A 607 27.89 -14.08 17.97
CA THR A 607 28.52 -13.04 17.14
C THR A 607 29.90 -12.61 17.67
N ASN A 608 30.74 -12.05 16.79
CA ASN A 608 32.04 -11.44 17.14
C ASN A 608 32.01 -9.90 17.12
N ALA A 609 30.83 -9.28 17.27
CA ALA A 609 30.64 -7.85 16.97
C ALA A 609 31.29 -6.86 17.96
N TYR A 610 31.47 -7.22 19.24
CA TYR A 610 31.98 -6.28 20.26
C TYR A 610 33.46 -6.50 20.58
N ASN A 611 34.26 -5.44 20.41
CA ASN A 611 35.73 -5.52 20.44
C ASN A 611 36.38 -5.29 21.83
N ASP A 612 35.62 -4.89 22.85
CA ASP A 612 36.19 -4.38 24.13
C ASP A 612 35.81 -5.18 25.40
N GLU A 613 34.90 -6.15 25.34
CA GLU A 613 34.50 -6.97 26.50
C GLU A 613 34.76 -8.48 26.30
N VAL A 614 35.05 -9.18 27.41
CA VAL A 614 35.37 -10.62 27.41
C VAL A 614 34.14 -11.40 27.84
N TYR A 615 33.46 -12.02 26.88
CA TYR A 615 32.30 -12.87 27.14
C TYR A 615 32.66 -14.07 28.04
N ASP A 616 31.86 -14.32 29.07
CA ASP A 616 32.00 -15.46 30.00
C ASP A 616 30.62 -15.94 30.51
N PHE A 617 29.75 -16.37 29.59
CA PHE A 617 28.38 -16.83 29.86
C PHE A 617 28.19 -18.32 29.53
N ASP A 618 27.30 -19.02 30.23
CA ASP A 618 27.18 -20.50 30.19
C ASP A 618 26.24 -21.06 29.10
N GLY A 619 25.47 -20.19 28.44
CA GLY A 619 24.77 -20.43 27.18
C GLY A 619 23.29 -20.77 27.31
N ILE A 620 22.85 -21.86 26.67
CA ILE A 620 21.44 -22.30 26.57
C ILE A 620 21.32 -23.77 26.99
N MET A 621 20.30 -24.08 27.78
CA MET A 621 19.93 -25.42 28.23
C MET A 621 18.46 -25.72 27.90
N ILE A 622 18.19 -26.92 27.38
CA ILE A 622 16.87 -27.43 27.00
C ILE A 622 16.63 -28.77 27.70
N ASP A 623 15.43 -28.93 28.25
CA ASP A 623 14.93 -30.16 28.87
C ASP A 623 13.43 -30.38 28.52
N ASN A 624 12.88 -31.55 28.83
CA ASN A 624 11.45 -31.86 28.75
C ASN A 624 10.76 -31.53 27.41
N PHE A 625 11.36 -31.92 26.29
CA PHE A 625 10.77 -31.66 24.96
C PHE A 625 9.56 -32.56 24.70
N GLU A 626 8.39 -31.96 24.49
CA GLU A 626 7.12 -32.64 24.22
C GLU A 626 6.41 -32.01 23.01
N ILE A 627 5.68 -32.85 22.25
CA ILE A 627 4.68 -32.37 21.30
C ILE A 627 3.36 -33.03 21.65
N THR A 628 2.47 -32.21 22.19
CA THR A 628 1.15 -32.66 22.64
C THR A 628 0.11 -32.53 21.54
N LYS A 629 -0.94 -33.34 21.65
CA LYS A 629 -2.07 -33.41 20.71
C LYS A 629 -3.36 -33.35 21.51
N SER A 630 -4.25 -32.41 21.17
CA SER A 630 -5.53 -32.20 21.87
C SER A 630 -6.71 -32.06 20.92
N ASP A 631 -7.94 -32.24 21.43
CA ASP A 631 -9.14 -31.82 20.70
C ASP A 631 -9.04 -30.31 20.36
N PRO A 632 -9.62 -29.87 19.21
CA PRO A 632 -9.65 -28.46 18.82
C PRO A 632 -10.22 -27.55 19.90
N LYS A 633 -9.53 -26.44 20.16
CA LYS A 633 -10.01 -25.38 21.04
C LYS A 633 -10.72 -24.30 20.26
N ALA A 634 -11.83 -23.81 20.79
CA ALA A 634 -12.31 -22.49 20.43
C ALA A 634 -11.30 -21.50 21.02
N THR A 635 -10.46 -20.88 20.21
CA THR A 635 -9.61 -19.76 20.63
C THR A 635 -9.48 -18.80 19.47
N PHE A 636 -9.47 -17.50 19.79
CA PHE A 636 -9.35 -16.43 18.82
C PHE A 636 -8.63 -15.23 19.42
N TYR A 637 -8.11 -14.37 18.55
CA TYR A 637 -7.75 -12.99 18.90
C TYR A 637 -8.63 -12.00 18.11
N VAL A 638 -8.54 -10.74 18.51
CA VAL A 638 -9.15 -9.58 17.86
C VAL A 638 -8.07 -8.58 17.48
N ASP A 639 -8.22 -7.95 16.32
CA ASP A 639 -7.29 -6.94 15.80
C ASP A 639 -7.18 -5.69 16.70
N THR A 640 -8.28 -5.28 17.32
CA THR A 640 -8.30 -4.22 18.33
C THR A 640 -9.02 -4.61 19.61
N THR A 641 -8.31 -4.51 20.73
CA THR A 641 -8.87 -4.47 22.09
C THR A 641 -8.87 -3.05 22.68
N LYS A 642 -8.16 -2.11 22.03
CA LYS A 642 -7.78 -0.80 22.57
C LYS A 642 -8.74 0.30 22.08
N ILE A 643 -10.01 0.13 22.46
CA ILE A 643 -11.12 1.07 22.23
C ILE A 643 -11.66 1.06 20.79
N ASN A 644 -12.99 0.98 20.69
CA ASN A 644 -13.70 1.12 19.43
C ASN A 644 -14.77 2.23 19.51
N PHE A 645 -15.14 2.79 18.36
CA PHE A 645 -16.23 3.76 18.22
C PHE A 645 -17.42 3.11 17.50
N PRO A 646 -18.66 3.60 17.69
CA PRO A 646 -19.83 2.95 17.11
C PRO A 646 -19.75 2.82 15.57
N ASN A 647 -20.08 1.64 15.07
CA ASN A 647 -20.07 1.19 13.68
C ASN A 647 -18.70 0.90 13.04
N LYS A 648 -17.58 1.18 13.70
CA LYS A 648 -16.25 0.75 13.22
C LYS A 648 -16.07 -0.76 13.38
N ALA A 649 -15.56 -1.40 12.32
CA ALA A 649 -15.41 -2.85 12.25
C ALA A 649 -14.25 -3.35 13.12
N VAL A 650 -14.43 -4.56 13.67
CA VAL A 650 -13.42 -5.32 14.41
C VAL A 650 -13.25 -6.66 13.71
N GLN A 651 -12.01 -7.06 13.41
CA GLN A 651 -11.69 -8.36 12.83
C GLN A 651 -11.46 -9.41 13.92
N PHE A 652 -12.12 -10.56 13.76
CA PHE A 652 -11.97 -11.73 14.64
C PHE A 652 -11.23 -12.84 13.89
N THR A 653 -10.22 -13.45 14.52
CA THR A 653 -9.40 -14.50 13.87
C THR A 653 -9.28 -15.74 14.74
N TYR A 654 -9.74 -16.88 14.22
CA TYR A 654 -9.63 -18.19 14.86
C TYR A 654 -8.24 -18.81 14.66
N ILE A 655 -7.60 -19.25 15.76
CA ILE A 655 -6.17 -19.64 15.83
C ILE A 655 -5.89 -21.13 16.08
N SER A 656 -6.89 -21.98 15.89
CA SER A 656 -6.77 -23.44 16.04
C SER A 656 -7.11 -24.14 14.71
N LYS A 657 -7.04 -25.48 14.65
CA LYS A 657 -7.46 -26.27 13.47
C LYS A 657 -8.43 -27.39 13.86
N GLY A 658 -8.85 -28.21 12.89
CA GLY A 658 -9.81 -29.30 13.11
C GLY A 658 -11.29 -28.92 13.30
N ALA A 659 -11.61 -27.63 13.48
CA ALA A 659 -12.99 -27.14 13.47
C ALA A 659 -13.67 -27.34 12.09
N GLN A 660 -14.87 -27.91 12.10
CA GLN A 660 -15.74 -28.11 10.93
C GLN A 660 -16.73 -26.96 10.73
N THR A 661 -17.14 -26.30 11.82
CA THR A 661 -18.09 -25.17 11.80
C THR A 661 -17.71 -24.13 12.85
N PHE A 662 -18.02 -22.87 12.55
CA PHE A 662 -17.85 -21.73 13.43
C PHE A 662 -19.23 -21.16 13.78
N ASN A 663 -19.39 -20.66 14.99
CA ASN A 663 -20.56 -19.91 15.44
C ASN A 663 -20.10 -18.84 16.44
N TRP A 664 -20.01 -17.62 15.96
CA TRP A 664 -19.70 -16.43 16.73
C TRP A 664 -20.98 -15.82 17.33
N ASP A 665 -20.88 -15.37 18.57
CA ASP A 665 -21.84 -14.52 19.27
C ASP A 665 -21.07 -13.27 19.71
N PHE A 666 -21.42 -12.12 19.16
CA PHE A 666 -20.70 -10.87 19.43
C PHE A 666 -21.18 -10.18 20.73
N GLY A 667 -22.19 -10.73 21.42
CA GLY A 667 -22.70 -10.21 22.68
C GLY A 667 -23.66 -9.01 22.56
N ASP A 668 -23.86 -8.47 21.36
CA ASP A 668 -24.86 -7.43 21.04
C ASP A 668 -26.20 -8.03 20.53
N GLY A 669 -26.20 -9.32 20.21
CA GLY A 669 -27.35 -10.06 19.67
C GLY A 669 -27.15 -10.54 18.22
N GLU A 670 -26.10 -10.09 17.54
CA GLU A 670 -25.72 -10.56 16.21
C GLU A 670 -24.72 -11.74 16.27
N SER A 671 -24.57 -12.45 15.15
CA SER A 671 -23.79 -13.70 15.07
C SER A 671 -23.24 -13.94 13.66
N SER A 672 -22.18 -14.75 13.57
CA SER A 672 -21.60 -15.17 12.28
C SER A 672 -21.21 -16.66 12.27
N SER A 673 -21.21 -17.27 11.08
CA SER A 673 -20.74 -18.64 10.86
C SER A 673 -19.42 -18.71 10.05
N GLU A 674 -18.82 -17.57 9.77
CA GLU A 674 -17.54 -17.48 9.05
C GLU A 674 -16.36 -17.86 9.95
N LYS A 675 -15.24 -18.29 9.37
CA LYS A 675 -14.05 -18.67 10.14
C LYS A 675 -13.46 -17.45 10.87
N ASN A 676 -13.29 -16.35 10.14
CA ASN A 676 -12.67 -15.11 10.60
C ASN A 676 -13.57 -13.91 10.20
N PRO A 677 -14.67 -13.63 10.91
CA PRO A 677 -15.59 -12.56 10.56
C PRO A 677 -15.07 -11.17 10.96
N ALA A 678 -15.53 -10.13 10.25
CA ALA A 678 -15.51 -8.76 10.72
C ALA A 678 -16.89 -8.39 11.30
N HIS A 679 -16.96 -7.60 12.38
CA HIS A 679 -18.21 -7.14 12.99
C HIS A 679 -18.15 -5.70 13.50
N SER A 680 -19.24 -4.96 13.34
CA SER A 680 -19.37 -3.54 13.71
C SER A 680 -20.45 -3.35 14.78
N TYR A 681 -20.10 -2.73 15.90
CA TYR A 681 -21.01 -2.52 17.02
C TYR A 681 -21.76 -1.18 16.89
N GLY A 682 -23.08 -1.22 16.69
CA GLY A 682 -23.91 -0.03 16.49
C GLY A 682 -24.23 0.80 17.75
N SER A 683 -23.74 0.40 18.92
CA SER A 683 -24.01 1.07 20.21
C SER A 683 -22.82 0.97 21.16
N GLY A 684 -22.67 1.96 22.04
CA GLY A 684 -21.67 1.92 23.12
C GLY A 684 -21.96 0.81 24.13
N GLY A 685 -20.90 0.28 24.74
CA GLY A 685 -21.00 -0.79 25.73
C GLY A 685 -19.76 -1.67 25.81
N ILE A 686 -19.77 -2.60 26.77
CA ILE A 686 -18.78 -3.66 26.91
C ILE A 686 -19.41 -4.97 26.42
N TYR A 687 -18.82 -5.55 25.38
CA TYR A 687 -19.33 -6.77 24.73
C TYR A 687 -18.45 -7.98 25.06
N ASN A 688 -19.11 -9.08 25.45
CA ASN A 688 -18.47 -10.38 25.61
C ASN A 688 -18.60 -11.14 24.29
N VAL A 689 -17.48 -11.48 23.65
CA VAL A 689 -17.50 -12.22 22.39
C VAL A 689 -17.25 -13.69 22.65
N ALA A 690 -18.10 -14.56 22.11
CA ALA A 690 -17.96 -15.99 22.22
C ALA A 690 -17.84 -16.66 20.85
N LEU A 691 -16.85 -17.54 20.71
CA LEU A 691 -16.74 -18.47 19.60
C LEU A 691 -17.12 -19.87 20.08
N THR A 692 -18.05 -20.51 19.38
CA THR A 692 -18.29 -21.95 19.48
C THR A 692 -17.84 -22.64 18.20
N ILE A 693 -17.02 -23.68 18.33
CA ILE A 693 -16.63 -24.56 17.21
C ILE A 693 -17.24 -25.95 17.37
N THR A 694 -17.42 -26.67 16.26
CA THR A 694 -17.69 -28.12 16.29
C THR A 694 -16.65 -28.89 15.50
N TYR A 695 -16.35 -30.11 15.92
CA TYR A 695 -15.31 -30.98 15.38
C TYR A 695 -15.74 -32.46 15.55
N PRO A 696 -15.05 -33.46 14.93
CA PRO A 696 -15.58 -34.83 14.84
C PRO A 696 -15.94 -35.51 16.17
N THR A 697 -15.24 -35.16 17.25
CA THR A 697 -15.39 -35.74 18.59
C THR A 697 -16.31 -34.92 19.51
N GLY A 698 -16.63 -33.66 19.18
CA GLY A 698 -17.36 -32.77 20.08
C GLY A 698 -17.50 -31.32 19.60
N SER A 699 -17.48 -30.41 20.57
CA SER A 699 -17.60 -28.96 20.37
C SER A 699 -16.93 -28.26 21.54
N ASP A 700 -16.31 -27.12 21.28
CA ASP A 700 -15.72 -26.27 22.32
C ASP A 700 -16.22 -24.83 22.18
N THR A 701 -16.24 -24.10 23.30
CA THR A 701 -16.71 -22.71 23.35
C THR A 701 -15.78 -21.89 24.23
N TYR A 702 -15.28 -20.78 23.67
CA TYR A 702 -14.48 -19.80 24.39
C TYR A 702 -15.17 -18.44 24.34
N THR A 703 -15.15 -17.75 25.48
CA THR A 703 -15.73 -16.43 25.65
C THR A 703 -14.64 -15.49 26.14
N LEU A 704 -14.29 -14.52 25.31
CA LEU A 704 -13.46 -13.39 25.71
C LEU A 704 -14.38 -12.40 26.43
N GLY A 705 -14.24 -12.35 27.76
CA GLY A 705 -15.01 -11.44 28.61
C GLY A 705 -14.52 -10.01 28.46
N SER A 706 -15.44 -9.05 28.34
CA SER A 706 -15.16 -7.64 28.07
C SER A 706 -14.26 -7.41 26.83
N ALA A 707 -14.41 -8.26 25.81
CA ALA A 707 -13.57 -8.29 24.62
C ALA A 707 -13.48 -6.94 23.91
N ILE A 708 -14.63 -6.31 23.67
CA ILE A 708 -14.73 -5.06 22.92
C ILE A 708 -15.42 -4.02 23.79
N LYS A 709 -14.74 -2.89 24.00
CA LYS A 709 -15.33 -1.70 24.65
C LYS A 709 -15.56 -0.62 23.60
N VAL A 710 -16.83 -0.25 23.42
CA VAL A 710 -17.29 0.72 22.44
C VAL A 710 -17.74 1.99 23.16
N ILE A 711 -17.21 3.14 22.77
CA ILE A 711 -17.59 4.44 23.36
C ILE A 711 -19.07 4.74 23.07
N GLU A 712 -19.84 5.12 24.10
CA GLU A 712 -21.22 5.58 23.90
C GLU A 712 -21.23 7.02 23.35
N ALA A 713 -22.16 7.32 22.44
CA ALA A 713 -22.38 8.68 21.97
C ALA A 713 -23.37 9.41 22.90
N ARG A 714 -22.99 10.60 23.36
CA ARG A 714 -23.80 11.50 24.18
C ARG A 714 -24.37 12.64 23.32
N GLY A 715 -25.29 13.41 23.90
CA GLY A 715 -25.97 14.51 23.20
C GLY A 715 -25.09 15.76 23.02
N SER A 716 -25.71 16.86 22.62
CA SER A 716 -25.05 18.17 22.49
C SER A 716 -24.64 18.78 23.83
N THR A 717 -25.23 18.30 24.92
CA THR A 717 -24.92 18.67 26.30
C THR A 717 -24.49 17.42 27.08
N TYR A 718 -23.46 17.56 27.89
CA TYR A 718 -22.97 16.56 28.84
C TYR A 718 -22.57 17.27 30.12
N THR A 719 -23.30 17.04 31.20
CA THR A 719 -23.13 17.73 32.49
C THR A 719 -22.54 16.83 33.56
N LEU A 720 -22.24 17.40 34.73
CA LEU A 720 -21.89 16.62 35.93
C LEU A 720 -22.89 15.50 36.23
N ASP A 721 -24.21 15.74 36.07
CA ASP A 721 -25.26 14.76 36.34
C ASP A 721 -25.35 13.66 35.25
N ASP A 722 -24.75 13.86 34.07
CA ASP A 722 -24.71 12.90 32.96
C ASP A 722 -23.49 11.96 33.02
N GLY A 723 -22.56 12.20 33.95
CA GLY A 723 -21.31 11.43 34.12
C GLY A 723 -20.04 12.30 34.16
N GLY A 724 -20.16 13.61 33.94
CA GLY A 724 -19.02 14.54 33.94
C GLY A 724 -18.26 14.65 35.28
N ASN A 725 -18.95 14.39 36.41
CA ASN A 725 -18.36 14.35 37.75
C ASN A 725 -17.69 13.02 38.12
N MET A 726 -17.56 12.09 37.18
CA MET A 726 -16.95 10.78 37.37
C MET A 726 -17.60 9.87 38.44
N GLU A 727 -18.79 10.23 38.99
CA GLU A 727 -19.53 9.45 39.99
C GLU A 727 -20.57 8.49 39.39
N SER A 728 -20.83 8.60 38.10
CA SER A 728 -21.80 7.80 37.36
C SER A 728 -21.39 7.66 35.90
N ASN A 729 -21.98 6.69 35.19
CA ASN A 729 -21.66 6.39 33.78
C ASN A 729 -20.15 6.19 33.52
N PHE A 730 -19.46 5.46 34.40
CA PHE A 730 -18.01 5.20 34.32
C PHE A 730 -17.51 4.62 32.99
N ASP A 731 -18.41 4.04 32.17
CA ASP A 731 -18.09 3.49 30.86
C ASP A 731 -18.03 4.53 29.73
N ASP A 732 -18.39 5.79 30.02
CA ASP A 732 -18.28 6.92 29.10
C ASP A 732 -16.83 7.33 28.83
N PHE A 733 -15.95 7.08 29.80
CA PHE A 733 -14.52 7.37 29.70
C PHE A 733 -13.70 6.10 29.59
N LEU A 734 -12.78 6.07 28.62
CA LEU A 734 -11.94 4.92 28.36
C LEU A 734 -10.46 5.32 28.47
N VAL A 735 -9.66 4.45 29.07
CA VAL A 735 -8.21 4.63 29.15
C VAL A 735 -7.52 3.69 28.17
N ASP A 736 -6.54 4.20 27.45
CA ASP A 736 -5.53 3.37 26.79
C ASP A 736 -4.13 3.76 27.28
N ASN A 737 -3.34 2.77 27.71
CA ASN A 737 -1.95 2.96 28.12
C ASN A 737 -1.03 2.51 26.99
N ILE A 738 -0.16 3.39 26.53
CA ILE A 738 0.82 3.11 25.47
C ILE A 738 2.15 2.71 26.10
N SER A 739 2.62 3.48 27.07
CA SER A 739 3.84 3.20 27.84
C SER A 739 3.78 3.86 29.22
N GLY A 740 4.55 3.34 30.18
CA GLY A 740 4.67 3.90 31.52
C GLY A 740 3.34 4.01 32.28
N THR A 741 3.10 5.19 32.86
CA THR A 741 2.05 5.44 33.86
C THR A 741 0.65 5.66 33.25
N PRO A 742 -0.35 4.80 33.57
CA PRO A 742 -1.72 4.91 33.06
C PRO A 742 -2.57 5.94 33.82
N PHE A 743 -3.70 6.33 33.23
CA PHE A 743 -4.82 6.94 33.96
C PHE A 743 -5.61 5.88 34.75
N GLU A 744 -5.96 6.21 35.99
CA GLU A 744 -6.68 5.35 36.93
C GLU A 744 -7.81 6.14 37.61
N LEU A 745 -8.97 5.53 37.81
CA LEU A 745 -10.15 6.20 38.38
C LEU A 745 -10.17 6.11 39.92
N GLY A 746 -10.18 7.26 40.61
CA GLY A 746 -10.39 7.36 42.05
C GLY A 746 -9.89 8.66 42.67
N GLU A 747 -9.81 8.71 44.01
CA GLU A 747 -9.23 9.82 44.78
C GLU A 747 -7.75 9.54 45.09
N SER A 748 -6.81 10.32 44.54
CA SER A 748 -5.39 10.22 44.92
C SER A 748 -5.10 10.93 46.25
N SER A 749 -4.11 10.42 46.98
CA SER A 749 -3.62 11.03 48.22
C SER A 749 -2.29 11.79 48.06
N ILE A 750 -1.75 11.86 46.84
CA ILE A 750 -0.42 12.40 46.54
C ILE A 750 -0.47 13.92 46.28
N GLU A 751 0.24 14.70 47.10
CA GLU A 751 0.29 16.17 47.01
C GLU A 751 0.74 16.63 45.61
N GLY A 752 -0.13 17.36 44.90
CA GLY A 752 0.08 17.77 43.50
C GLY A 752 -0.90 17.16 42.48
N LYS A 753 -1.54 16.04 42.84
CA LYS A 753 -2.68 15.45 42.11
C LYS A 753 -3.79 14.92 43.04
N ASN A 754 -3.77 15.34 44.31
CA ASN A 754 -4.61 14.81 45.38
C ASN A 754 -6.07 15.28 45.33
N GLY A 755 -6.96 14.46 45.89
CA GLY A 755 -8.38 14.76 46.05
C GLY A 755 -9.15 14.66 44.73
N THR A 756 -10.33 15.26 44.72
CA THR A 756 -11.21 15.41 43.56
C THR A 756 -11.79 16.82 43.54
N ALA A 757 -12.29 17.26 42.38
CA ALA A 757 -12.93 18.57 42.24
C ALA A 757 -14.41 18.55 42.64
N SER A 758 -15.10 17.43 42.40
CA SER A 758 -16.36 17.07 43.02
C SER A 758 -16.41 15.57 43.36
N GLY A 759 -17.56 15.04 43.80
CA GLY A 759 -17.70 13.60 44.01
C GLY A 759 -16.70 12.93 44.99
N THR A 760 -16.19 11.77 44.57
CA THR A 760 -15.21 10.89 45.22
C THR A 760 -14.25 10.19 44.24
N HIS A 761 -14.38 10.42 42.92
CA HIS A 761 -13.48 9.91 41.88
C HIS A 761 -13.00 11.03 40.96
N ALA A 762 -11.76 10.91 40.47
CA ALA A 762 -11.19 11.66 39.36
C ALA A 762 -10.36 10.68 38.51
N TRP A 763 -10.01 11.05 37.27
CA TRP A 763 -9.04 10.28 36.49
C TRP A 763 -7.62 10.78 36.77
N VAL A 764 -6.76 9.92 37.31
CA VAL A 764 -5.44 10.29 37.83
C VAL A 764 -4.34 9.46 37.18
N THR A 765 -3.25 10.07 36.72
CA THR A 765 -2.06 9.33 36.26
C THR A 765 -1.36 8.66 37.45
N GLY A 766 -1.47 7.34 37.56
CA GLY A 766 -0.93 6.52 38.66
C GLY A 766 -1.43 6.97 40.04
N ILE A 767 -2.59 6.49 40.49
CA ILE A 767 -3.32 7.02 41.65
C ILE A 767 -2.51 6.94 42.96
N ASP A 768 -1.78 5.84 43.14
CA ASP A 768 -0.92 5.53 44.30
C ASP A 768 0.57 5.87 44.04
N SER A 769 0.94 6.20 42.81
CA SER A 769 2.32 6.52 42.42
C SER A 769 2.71 7.93 42.86
N THR A 770 3.86 8.08 43.52
CA THR A 770 4.34 9.40 43.98
C THR A 770 4.73 10.33 42.84
N GLU A 771 5.26 9.76 41.76
CA GLU A 771 5.70 10.39 40.51
C GLU A 771 5.22 9.50 39.35
N TYR A 772 5.12 10.02 38.12
CA TYR A 772 4.96 9.19 36.92
C TYR A 772 6.31 8.58 36.48
N GLU A 773 6.29 7.74 35.45
CA GLU A 773 7.49 7.12 34.85
C GLU A 773 8.01 7.94 33.65
N ASP A 774 9.32 7.92 33.41
CA ASP A 774 9.91 8.46 32.17
C ASP A 774 9.29 7.74 30.94
N ARG A 775 9.10 8.45 29.82
CA ARG A 775 8.45 7.95 28.59
C ARG A 775 7.06 7.36 28.80
N SER A 776 6.30 7.87 29.77
CA SER A 776 4.88 7.54 29.90
C SER A 776 4.12 8.10 28.70
N GLU A 777 3.11 7.39 28.21
CA GLU A 777 2.16 7.87 27.21
C GLU A 777 0.81 7.19 27.44
N ALA A 778 -0.22 7.99 27.73
CA ALA A 778 -1.55 7.50 28.09
C ALA A 778 -2.66 8.42 27.55
N TYR A 779 -3.75 7.79 27.14
CA TYR A 779 -4.95 8.46 26.63
C TYR A 779 -6.13 8.26 27.56
N LEU A 780 -6.91 9.32 27.78
CA LEU A 780 -8.24 9.28 28.41
C LEU A 780 -9.27 9.82 27.42
N TYR A 781 -10.02 8.92 26.79
CA TYR A 781 -11.04 9.24 25.79
C TYR A 781 -12.37 9.62 26.44
N THR A 782 -13.07 10.59 25.84
CA THR A 782 -14.43 11.00 26.20
C THR A 782 -15.49 10.29 25.34
N PRO A 783 -16.79 10.43 25.66
CA PRO A 783 -17.87 10.17 24.72
C PRO A 783 -17.71 10.92 23.39
N LEU A 784 -18.35 10.41 22.34
CA LEU A 784 -18.69 11.22 21.16
C LEU A 784 -19.82 12.18 21.52
N PHE A 785 -19.64 13.48 21.36
CA PHE A 785 -20.69 14.49 21.59
C PHE A 785 -21.32 14.97 20.28
N ASP A 786 -22.60 15.32 20.32
CA ASP A 786 -23.39 15.69 19.14
C ASP A 786 -23.47 17.20 18.92
N PHE A 787 -22.60 17.73 18.05
CA PHE A 787 -22.58 19.12 17.60
C PHE A 787 -23.50 19.37 16.39
N SER A 788 -24.41 18.46 16.01
CA SER A 788 -25.32 18.67 14.86
C SER A 788 -26.27 19.87 14.98
N LEU A 789 -26.40 20.47 16.18
CA LEU A 789 -27.23 21.65 16.44
C LEU A 789 -26.41 22.93 16.40
N PHE A 790 -27.00 24.02 15.89
CA PHE A 790 -26.34 25.32 15.83
C PHE A 790 -26.44 26.12 17.14
N GLY A 791 -25.33 26.71 17.57
CA GLY A 791 -25.24 27.63 18.70
C GLY A 791 -23.87 27.57 19.38
N SER A 792 -23.72 28.21 20.55
CA SER A 792 -22.42 28.25 21.23
C SER A 792 -22.21 27.04 22.14
N TYR A 793 -21.01 26.44 22.06
CA TYR A 793 -20.62 25.29 22.86
C TYR A 793 -19.42 25.65 23.73
N GLU A 794 -19.48 25.32 25.02
CA GLU A 794 -18.36 25.49 25.96
C GLU A 794 -17.94 24.11 26.45
N PHE A 795 -16.67 23.75 26.25
CA PHE A 795 -16.08 22.55 26.86
C PHE A 795 -15.24 22.97 28.05
N SER A 796 -15.39 22.26 29.16
CA SER A 796 -14.66 22.56 30.39
C SER A 796 -14.33 21.30 31.17
N PHE A 797 -13.27 21.38 31.96
CA PHE A 797 -12.89 20.37 32.93
C PHE A 797 -12.10 21.03 34.05
N LYS A 798 -11.91 20.34 35.17
CA LYS A 798 -10.98 20.76 36.21
C LYS A 798 -9.80 19.81 36.27
N ALA A 799 -8.61 20.36 36.43
CA ALA A 799 -7.41 19.54 36.61
C ALA A 799 -6.51 20.06 37.74
N ASN A 800 -5.86 19.13 38.42
CA ASN A 800 -4.83 19.35 39.44
C ASN A 800 -3.58 18.61 38.99
N TYR A 801 -2.44 19.30 38.82
CA TYR A 801 -1.24 18.68 38.28
C TYR A 801 0.07 19.29 38.78
N SER A 802 1.13 18.48 38.74
CA SER A 802 2.52 18.88 38.82
C SER A 802 3.34 18.05 37.83
N LEU A 803 3.95 18.74 36.86
CA LEU A 803 4.52 18.19 35.61
C LEU A 803 5.80 18.99 35.27
N GLU A 804 6.81 18.37 34.65
CA GLU A 804 8.01 19.11 34.25
C GLU A 804 7.69 20.19 33.20
N GLU A 805 8.00 21.45 33.54
CA GLU A 805 7.49 22.63 32.84
C GLU A 805 7.96 22.74 31.38
N GLY A 806 7.12 22.27 30.45
CA GLY A 806 7.34 22.28 28.99
C GLY A 806 8.25 21.17 28.47
N TRP A 807 8.41 20.11 29.24
CA TRP A 807 9.00 18.83 28.81
C TRP A 807 7.99 17.70 28.97
N ASP A 808 7.21 17.73 30.05
CA ASP A 808 6.11 16.81 30.28
C ASP A 808 4.76 17.52 30.28
N GLY A 809 3.71 16.80 29.91
CA GLY A 809 2.36 17.22 30.24
C GLY A 809 1.28 16.59 29.40
N PHE A 810 0.20 17.34 29.18
CA PHE A 810 -0.94 16.85 28.42
C PHE A 810 -1.57 17.89 27.50
N ILE A 811 -2.19 17.39 26.44
CA ILE A 811 -3.03 18.16 25.52
C ILE A 811 -4.44 17.56 25.49
N VAL A 812 -5.40 18.32 24.94
CA VAL A 812 -6.68 17.76 24.52
C VAL A 812 -6.63 17.64 23.01
N GLU A 813 -7.07 16.49 22.49
CA GLU A 813 -7.20 16.24 21.05
C GLU A 813 -8.66 15.93 20.72
N TYR A 814 -9.05 16.15 19.47
CA TYR A 814 -10.37 15.81 18.95
C TYR A 814 -10.28 14.91 17.70
N THR A 815 -11.37 14.21 17.42
CA THR A 815 -11.52 13.38 16.21
C THR A 815 -12.88 13.63 15.55
N LEU A 816 -12.86 13.74 14.22
CA LEU A 816 -14.06 13.85 13.37
C LEU A 816 -14.43 12.51 12.70
N ASN A 817 -13.52 11.54 12.72
CA ASN A 817 -13.61 10.27 11.98
C ASN A 817 -13.52 9.04 12.91
N ASN A 818 -14.24 9.08 14.04
CA ASN A 818 -14.33 7.95 14.96
C ASN A 818 -12.95 7.41 15.42
N GLY A 819 -12.01 8.32 15.67
CA GLY A 819 -10.70 8.04 16.26
C GLY A 819 -9.66 7.47 15.29
N GLU A 820 -9.87 7.56 13.97
CA GLU A 820 -8.84 7.19 12.98
C GLU A 820 -7.72 8.22 12.91
N THR A 821 -8.05 9.50 12.96
CA THR A 821 -7.09 10.59 13.18
C THR A 821 -7.49 11.43 14.38
N TRP A 822 -6.49 12.07 14.98
CA TRP A 822 -6.62 12.95 16.12
C TRP A 822 -5.87 14.24 15.84
N GLU A 823 -6.50 15.37 16.12
CA GLU A 823 -5.94 16.71 15.96
C GLU A 823 -5.92 17.40 17.32
N GLN A 824 -4.85 18.13 17.62
CA GLN A 824 -4.77 18.91 18.84
C GLN A 824 -5.88 19.97 18.87
N LEU A 825 -6.63 20.03 19.97
CA LEU A 825 -7.63 21.06 20.20
C LEU A 825 -6.92 22.41 20.44
N ASP A 826 -7.23 23.38 19.59
CA ASP A 826 -6.75 24.76 19.66
C ASP A 826 -5.21 24.94 19.70
N PRO A 827 -4.49 24.53 18.63
CA PRO A 827 -3.04 24.62 18.57
C PRO A 827 -2.51 26.06 18.47
N GLU A 828 -3.37 27.04 18.14
CA GLU A 828 -3.02 28.47 18.19
C GLU A 828 -3.05 29.05 19.62
N ASN A 829 -3.53 28.29 20.61
CA ASN A 829 -3.79 28.72 21.99
C ASN A 829 -4.63 30.01 22.08
N ARG A 830 -5.77 30.03 21.40
CA ARG A 830 -6.75 31.10 21.43
C ARG A 830 -7.28 31.26 22.86
N ASP A 831 -7.44 32.50 23.29
CA ASP A 831 -7.82 32.90 24.65
C ASP A 831 -6.96 32.36 25.83
N GLY A 832 -5.84 31.65 25.56
CA GLY A 832 -4.96 31.10 26.59
C GLY A 832 -5.48 29.81 27.23
N TRP A 833 -6.12 28.96 26.43
CA TRP A 833 -6.54 27.60 26.78
C TRP A 833 -5.45 26.79 27.48
N TYR A 834 -4.25 26.75 26.91
CA TYR A 834 -3.04 26.09 27.41
C TYR A 834 -2.13 27.05 28.19
N ASP A 835 -1.40 26.52 29.19
CA ASP A 835 -0.59 27.32 30.12
C ASP A 835 0.79 27.73 29.56
N LYS A 836 1.26 27.09 28.48
CA LYS A 836 2.59 27.35 27.87
C LYS A 836 2.52 27.53 26.35
N THR A 837 3.28 28.51 25.84
CA THR A 837 3.41 28.87 24.41
C THR A 837 4.87 29.19 24.09
N GLY A 838 5.37 28.84 22.89
CA GLY A 838 6.78 29.04 22.51
C GLY A 838 7.07 28.71 21.05
N GLU A 839 8.34 28.79 20.66
CA GLU A 839 8.86 28.23 19.38
C GLU A 839 9.33 26.79 19.65
N ASP A 840 8.97 25.85 18.78
CA ASP A 840 9.45 24.46 18.87
C ASP A 840 10.97 24.39 18.70
N ASN A 841 11.67 23.74 19.64
CA ASN A 841 13.03 23.29 19.36
C ASN A 841 12.93 21.94 18.64
N GLU A 842 13.42 21.88 17.40
CA GLU A 842 13.43 20.66 16.56
C GLU A 842 14.13 19.44 17.23
N GLU A 843 14.94 19.65 18.28
CA GLU A 843 15.56 18.59 19.08
C GLU A 843 14.63 17.94 20.14
N GLN A 844 13.44 18.47 20.43
CA GLN A 844 12.63 18.06 21.60
C GLN A 844 11.62 16.91 21.36
N GLY A 845 11.17 16.65 20.13
CA GLY A 845 10.50 15.38 19.80
C GLY A 845 9.18 15.03 20.51
N TRP A 846 8.39 16.02 20.95
CA TRP A 846 7.16 15.98 21.78
C TRP A 846 7.44 16.31 23.26
N PRO A 847 6.60 17.12 23.96
CA PRO A 847 5.32 17.70 23.54
C PRO A 847 5.42 18.82 22.52
N ALA A 848 4.48 18.81 21.58
CA ALA A 848 4.19 19.98 20.76
C ALA A 848 3.67 21.10 21.68
N ILE A 849 4.20 22.31 21.52
CA ILE A 849 3.74 23.49 22.24
C ILE A 849 2.68 24.16 21.36
N PRO A 850 1.46 24.47 21.85
CA PRO A 850 1.08 24.68 23.24
C PRO A 850 0.61 23.43 24.02
N LEU A 851 0.71 23.43 25.36
CA LEU A 851 0.23 22.34 26.22
C LEU A 851 -0.10 22.74 27.67
N PHE A 852 -0.75 21.83 28.42
CA PHE A 852 -0.85 21.89 29.88
C PHE A 852 0.38 21.26 30.54
N THR A 853 1.09 22.04 31.34
CA THR A 853 2.37 21.66 31.96
C THR A 853 2.69 22.54 33.17
N GLY A 854 3.74 22.22 33.93
CA GLY A 854 4.06 22.89 35.19
C GLY A 854 3.15 22.45 36.33
N THR A 855 2.81 23.34 37.26
CA THR A 855 2.03 23.00 38.46
C THR A 855 0.84 23.92 38.73
N THR A 856 -0.30 23.34 39.11
CA THR A 856 -1.46 24.07 39.66
C THR A 856 -1.30 24.41 41.14
N ASN A 857 -0.18 24.02 41.78
CA ASN A 857 0.10 24.16 43.22
C ASN A 857 -0.84 23.34 44.13
N GLY A 858 -1.36 22.21 43.63
CA GLY A 858 -2.17 21.26 44.41
C GLY A 858 -3.67 21.58 44.49
N ASP A 859 -4.12 22.65 43.84
CA ASP A 859 -5.55 23.00 43.69
C ASP A 859 -6.07 22.53 42.31
N PHE A 860 -7.34 22.10 42.26
CA PHE A 860 -8.06 21.86 41.00
C PHE A 860 -8.43 23.20 40.32
N VAL A 861 -7.90 23.43 39.13
CA VAL A 861 -8.13 24.63 38.33
C VAL A 861 -9.11 24.32 37.20
N LEU A 862 -10.14 25.16 37.04
CA LEU A 862 -11.07 25.09 35.91
C LEU A 862 -10.37 25.54 34.62
N LYS A 863 -10.38 24.67 33.62
CA LYS A 863 -10.05 24.96 32.22
C LYS A 863 -11.36 25.05 31.44
N THR A 864 -11.48 26.03 30.56
CA THR A 864 -12.64 26.20 29.68
C THR A 864 -12.21 26.72 28.30
N THR A 865 -12.85 26.26 27.25
CA THR A 865 -12.65 26.72 25.87
C THR A 865 -13.96 26.73 25.08
N ASP A 866 -14.04 27.63 24.11
CA ASP A 866 -15.18 27.72 23.20
C ASP A 866 -15.01 26.70 22.06
N LEU A 867 -16.05 25.89 21.87
CA LEU A 867 -16.17 24.90 20.81
C LEU A 867 -17.23 25.30 19.78
N SER A 868 -17.59 26.59 19.70
CA SER A 868 -18.61 27.08 18.77
C SER A 868 -18.19 26.95 17.30
N ASP A 869 -16.89 26.85 17.02
CA ASP A 869 -16.36 26.51 15.69
C ASP A 869 -16.88 25.15 15.18
N PHE A 870 -17.16 24.20 16.08
CA PHE A 870 -17.71 22.88 15.75
C PHE A 870 -19.23 22.86 15.53
N SER A 871 -19.91 24.00 15.69
CA SER A 871 -21.37 24.14 15.58
C SER A 871 -21.90 23.69 14.20
N GLY A 872 -22.51 22.50 14.16
CA GLY A 872 -23.11 21.89 12.96
C GLY A 872 -22.30 20.73 12.36
N MET A 873 -21.15 20.37 12.94
CA MET A 873 -20.21 19.39 12.36
C MET A 873 -20.50 17.91 12.67
N GLY A 874 -21.61 17.59 13.33
CA GLY A 874 -21.99 16.20 13.62
C GLY A 874 -21.39 15.69 14.93
N LYS A 875 -20.88 14.46 14.96
CA LYS A 875 -20.34 13.84 16.18
C LYS A 875 -18.82 14.04 16.29
N ILE A 876 -18.36 14.49 17.45
CA ILE A 876 -16.94 14.74 17.72
C ILE A 876 -16.53 14.04 19.00
N GLY A 877 -15.44 13.28 18.96
CA GLY A 877 -14.82 12.69 20.14
C GLY A 877 -13.64 13.53 20.63
N PHE A 878 -13.36 13.50 21.93
CA PHE A 878 -12.18 14.14 22.51
C PHE A 878 -11.36 13.10 23.28
N ARG A 879 -10.08 13.38 23.48
CA ARG A 879 -9.24 12.66 24.45
C ARG A 879 -8.24 13.59 25.11
N PHE A 880 -7.89 13.29 26.35
CA PHE A 880 -6.71 13.84 27.01
C PHE A 880 -5.52 12.95 26.68
N HIS A 881 -4.46 13.52 26.12
CA HIS A 881 -3.22 12.83 25.79
C HIS A 881 -2.14 13.30 26.75
N PHE A 882 -1.79 12.46 27.72
CA PHE A 882 -0.68 12.68 28.65
C PHE A 882 0.56 11.94 28.16
N LYS A 883 1.73 12.58 28.24
CA LYS A 883 3.01 11.92 28.01
C LYS A 883 4.18 12.65 28.66
N SER A 884 5.28 11.93 28.86
CA SER A 884 6.53 12.41 29.42
C SER A 884 7.75 12.13 28.54
N ASP A 885 8.83 12.85 28.80
CA ASP A 885 10.08 12.84 28.06
C ASP A 885 11.02 11.69 28.48
N TYR A 886 12.33 11.79 28.22
CA TYR A 886 13.33 10.78 28.53
C TYR A 886 13.91 10.84 29.96
N ALA A 887 13.74 11.93 30.70
CA ALA A 887 14.24 12.10 32.07
C ALA A 887 13.75 13.40 32.74
N SER A 888 13.00 13.28 33.84
CA SER A 888 12.81 14.25 34.98
C SER A 888 11.36 14.37 35.44
N VAL A 889 10.79 13.25 35.86
CA VAL A 889 9.39 13.14 36.31
C VAL A 889 9.01 14.02 37.51
N ASP A 890 7.72 14.38 37.57
CA ASP A 890 7.02 15.02 38.69
C ASP A 890 5.79 14.16 39.07
N VAL A 891 4.83 14.70 39.84
CA VAL A 891 3.73 13.95 40.46
C VAL A 891 2.69 13.42 39.46
N GLY A 892 2.36 14.17 38.42
CA GLY A 892 1.36 13.81 37.40
C GLY A 892 0.11 14.70 37.42
N VAL A 893 -1.00 14.19 36.87
CA VAL A 893 -2.26 14.93 36.69
C VAL A 893 -3.47 14.15 37.22
N ALA A 894 -4.44 14.88 37.77
CA ALA A 894 -5.81 14.44 38.06
C ALA A 894 -6.81 15.32 37.29
N ILE A 895 -7.82 14.71 36.66
CA ILE A 895 -8.85 15.34 35.82
C ILE A 895 -10.24 14.96 36.32
N ASP A 896 -11.12 15.94 36.47
CA ASP A 896 -12.47 15.79 37.04
C ASP A 896 -13.42 16.88 36.49
N ASP A 897 -14.72 16.76 36.76
CA ASP A 897 -15.78 17.71 36.36
C ASP A 897 -15.75 18.08 34.86
N VAL A 898 -15.70 17.07 33.97
CA VAL A 898 -15.71 17.25 32.51
C VAL A 898 -17.12 17.55 32.02
N GLU A 899 -17.36 18.75 31.50
CA GLU A 899 -18.65 19.19 30.98
C GLU A 899 -18.56 19.73 29.54
N LEU A 900 -19.55 19.40 28.72
CA LEU A 900 -19.86 20.07 27.46
C LEU A 900 -21.22 20.77 27.60
N VAL A 901 -21.21 22.11 27.56
CA VAL A 901 -22.42 22.93 27.69
C VAL A 901 -22.77 23.55 26.34
N GLY A 902 -23.70 22.93 25.61
CA GLY A 902 -24.20 23.49 24.35
C GLY A 902 -25.42 22.79 23.72
N PRO A 903 -26.03 23.42 22.70
CA PRO A 903 -25.84 24.81 22.30
C PRO A 903 -26.51 25.78 23.30
N THR A 904 -25.75 26.72 23.85
CA THR A 904 -26.29 27.78 24.72
C THR A 904 -26.97 28.86 23.87
N PRO A 905 -28.16 29.40 24.23
CA PRO A 905 -28.84 30.42 23.43
C PRO A 905 -28.19 31.83 23.50
N GLY A 906 -27.77 32.37 22.35
CA GLY A 906 -27.18 33.69 22.18
C GLY A 906 -27.73 34.45 20.96
N PRO A 907 -27.68 35.80 20.95
CA PRO A 907 -28.25 36.61 19.87
C PRO A 907 -27.56 36.34 18.54
N GLY A 908 -28.30 35.86 17.55
CA GLY A 908 -27.78 35.61 16.20
C GLY A 908 -27.18 36.88 15.58
N VAL A 909 -25.89 36.85 15.25
CA VAL A 909 -25.17 37.93 14.54
C VAL A 909 -24.76 37.39 13.17
N PRO A 910 -25.43 37.80 12.08
CA PRO A 910 -25.15 37.28 10.76
C PRO A 910 -23.84 37.84 10.19
N ASP A 911 -22.92 36.97 9.77
CA ASP A 911 -21.74 37.34 8.97
C ASP A 911 -21.28 36.16 8.08
N PHE A 912 -20.53 36.48 7.02
CA PHE A 912 -20.03 35.50 6.04
C PHE A 912 -18.75 35.95 5.35
N THR A 913 -17.89 35.00 4.97
CA THR A 913 -16.76 35.22 4.05
C THR A 913 -17.11 34.76 2.64
N PHE A 914 -16.31 35.15 1.64
CA PHE A 914 -16.52 34.74 0.24
C PHE A 914 -15.23 34.77 -0.58
N GLU A 915 -15.15 33.92 -1.61
CA GLU A 915 -14.01 33.82 -2.53
C GLU A 915 -14.44 33.70 -3.99
N GLY A 916 -13.59 34.16 -4.93
CA GLY A 916 -13.81 34.03 -6.38
C GLY A 916 -14.79 35.05 -6.98
N ASN A 917 -14.73 36.32 -6.57
CA ASN A 917 -15.84 37.27 -6.71
C ASN A 917 -15.78 38.27 -7.89
N THR A 918 -14.80 38.19 -8.79
CA THR A 918 -14.65 39.06 -9.97
C THR A 918 -14.25 38.27 -11.23
N GLY A 919 -14.95 38.44 -12.36
CA GLY A 919 -14.73 37.60 -13.55
C GLY A 919 -15.72 37.86 -14.70
N CYS A 920 -15.86 36.89 -15.61
CA CYS A 920 -16.82 36.92 -16.71
C CYS A 920 -18.12 36.16 -16.35
N ASP A 921 -19.17 36.33 -17.17
CA ASP A 921 -20.46 35.64 -17.06
C ASP A 921 -20.29 34.10 -16.86
N GLY A 922 -20.87 33.53 -15.79
CA GLY A 922 -20.74 32.11 -15.43
C GLY A 922 -19.79 31.77 -14.27
N GLN A 923 -19.23 32.78 -13.59
CA GLN A 923 -18.31 32.60 -12.47
C GLN A 923 -18.96 31.92 -11.24
N VAL A 924 -18.22 30.97 -10.63
CA VAL A 924 -18.53 30.39 -9.31
C VAL A 924 -17.93 31.26 -8.21
N VAL A 925 -18.72 31.53 -7.18
CA VAL A 925 -18.33 32.23 -5.95
C VAL A 925 -18.65 31.31 -4.76
N THR A 926 -17.70 31.08 -3.87
CA THR A 926 -17.92 30.29 -2.65
C THR A 926 -18.24 31.23 -1.49
N PHE A 927 -19.27 30.91 -0.68
CA PHE A 927 -19.66 31.64 0.52
C PHE A 927 -19.60 30.74 1.75
N THR A 928 -18.99 31.22 2.83
CA THR A 928 -18.90 30.48 4.10
C THR A 928 -19.55 31.27 5.21
N ASN A 929 -20.44 30.63 5.98
CA ASN A 929 -21.05 31.23 7.16
C ASN A 929 -19.99 31.46 8.24
N VAL A 930 -19.95 32.67 8.82
CA VAL A 930 -19.22 32.96 10.08
C VAL A 930 -20.13 33.70 11.06
N SER A 931 -21.44 33.45 10.98
CA SER A 931 -22.45 34.02 11.87
C SER A 931 -22.36 33.37 13.26
N THR A 932 -22.46 34.19 14.31
CA THR A 932 -22.36 33.74 15.71
C THR A 932 -23.72 33.79 16.41
N GLY A 933 -23.84 33.14 17.58
CA GLY A 933 -25.08 33.01 18.33
C GLY A 933 -25.96 31.84 17.87
N SER A 934 -27.17 31.75 18.41
CA SER A 934 -27.96 30.50 18.40
C SER A 934 -29.01 30.52 17.31
N ILE A 935 -28.52 30.16 16.14
CA ILE A 935 -29.21 30.36 14.88
C ILE A 935 -30.13 29.15 14.61
N THR A 936 -31.43 29.38 14.78
CA THR A 936 -32.50 28.42 14.50
C THR A 936 -32.85 28.29 13.01
N SER A 937 -32.49 29.27 12.18
CA SER A 937 -32.54 29.12 10.71
C SER A 937 -31.51 30.01 10.01
N LEU A 938 -30.90 29.48 8.95
CA LEU A 938 -29.98 30.18 8.04
C LEU A 938 -30.63 30.25 6.65
N GLU A 939 -30.91 31.45 6.15
CA GLU A 939 -31.40 31.68 4.79
C GLU A 939 -30.47 32.66 4.03
N TRP A 940 -29.89 32.15 2.94
CA TRP A 940 -29.09 32.92 1.99
C TRP A 940 -29.95 33.40 0.82
N ASP A 941 -29.76 34.65 0.42
CA ASP A 941 -30.26 35.25 -0.82
C ASP A 941 -29.07 35.82 -1.59
N PHE A 942 -28.74 35.15 -2.69
CA PHE A 942 -27.64 35.48 -3.60
C PHE A 942 -28.12 36.36 -4.78
N GLY A 943 -29.42 36.65 -4.84
CA GLY A 943 -30.05 37.45 -5.89
C GLY A 943 -30.47 36.65 -7.13
N ALA A 944 -31.32 37.28 -7.96
CA ALA A 944 -32.01 36.62 -9.07
C ALA A 944 -31.12 36.17 -10.25
N ASN A 945 -29.85 36.56 -10.25
CA ASN A 945 -28.85 36.20 -11.28
C ASN A 945 -27.93 35.06 -10.79
N ALA A 946 -28.15 34.54 -9.59
CA ALA A 946 -27.38 33.46 -8.99
C ALA A 946 -28.07 32.10 -9.15
N SER A 947 -27.27 31.04 -9.20
CA SER A 947 -27.69 29.64 -9.21
C SER A 947 -26.86 28.83 -8.21
N PRO A 948 -27.45 28.38 -7.08
CA PRO A 948 -28.82 28.65 -6.65
C PRO A 948 -29.03 30.13 -6.25
N ALA A 949 -30.23 30.66 -6.47
CA ALA A 949 -30.56 32.05 -6.07
C ALA A 949 -30.71 32.22 -4.55
N THR A 950 -31.04 31.14 -3.84
CA THR A 950 -31.21 31.08 -2.39
C THR A 950 -30.74 29.73 -1.86
N ALA A 951 -30.19 29.67 -0.65
CA ALA A 951 -29.79 28.43 0.00
C ALA A 951 -30.05 28.47 1.53
N THR A 952 -29.87 27.33 2.20
CA THR A 952 -30.01 27.18 3.65
C THR A 952 -28.87 26.33 4.20
N GLY A 953 -28.36 26.66 5.40
CA GLY A 953 -27.25 25.96 6.05
C GLY A 953 -25.97 26.79 6.19
N GLY A 954 -24.96 26.24 6.86
CA GLY A 954 -23.68 26.93 7.15
C GLY A 954 -22.71 27.03 5.96
N GLY A 955 -22.80 26.10 5.01
CA GLY A 955 -21.85 26.04 3.90
C GLY A 955 -20.56 25.27 4.24
N PRO A 956 -19.50 25.41 3.41
CA PRO A 956 -19.38 26.34 2.29
C PRO A 956 -20.42 26.12 1.18
N ILE A 957 -20.92 27.22 0.58
CA ILE A 957 -21.95 27.21 -0.46
C ILE A 957 -21.36 27.79 -1.75
N GLN A 958 -21.29 26.98 -2.80
CA GLN A 958 -20.89 27.42 -4.14
C GLN A 958 -22.10 27.98 -4.92
N VAL A 959 -21.90 29.11 -5.58
CA VAL A 959 -22.95 29.86 -6.28
C VAL A 959 -22.46 30.39 -7.62
N ILE A 960 -23.14 30.03 -8.71
CA ILE A 960 -22.83 30.50 -10.06
C ILE A 960 -23.58 31.80 -10.35
N TYR A 961 -22.91 32.85 -10.82
CA TYR A 961 -23.56 34.09 -11.26
C TYR A 961 -23.60 34.18 -12.80
N SER A 962 -24.80 34.37 -13.36
CA SER A 962 -25.01 34.43 -14.81
C SER A 962 -25.76 35.69 -15.26
N GLY A 963 -25.38 36.20 -16.43
CA GLY A 963 -25.85 37.44 -17.03
C GLY A 963 -24.86 38.60 -16.87
N SER A 964 -25.01 39.60 -17.73
CA SER A 964 -24.13 40.78 -17.85
C SER A 964 -24.34 41.79 -16.71
N VAL A 965 -23.91 41.46 -15.49
CA VAL A 965 -24.07 42.33 -14.31
C VAL A 965 -22.95 43.37 -14.22
N LEU A 966 -23.01 44.36 -15.12
CA LEU A 966 -22.24 45.59 -14.97
C LEU A 966 -22.79 46.40 -13.79
N SER A 967 -22.26 46.08 -12.60
CA SER A 967 -22.47 46.62 -11.24
C SER A 967 -23.58 46.01 -10.36
N ALA A 968 -23.16 45.68 -9.13
CA ALA A 968 -23.94 45.62 -7.88
C ALA A 968 -24.95 44.47 -7.67
N SER A 969 -24.51 43.21 -7.69
CA SER A 969 -25.21 42.15 -6.93
C SER A 969 -24.89 42.27 -5.43
N SER A 970 -25.90 42.08 -4.59
CA SER A 970 -25.76 42.08 -3.12
C SER A 970 -26.14 40.72 -2.56
N VAL A 971 -25.29 40.15 -1.70
CA VAL A 971 -25.59 38.88 -1.02
C VAL A 971 -26.08 39.17 0.38
N LYS A 972 -27.22 38.56 0.74
CA LYS A 972 -27.85 38.68 2.04
C LYS A 972 -27.84 37.33 2.75
N LEU A 973 -27.25 37.29 3.93
CA LEU A 973 -27.40 36.19 4.86
C LEU A 973 -28.39 36.61 5.95
N THR A 974 -29.42 35.80 6.14
CA THR A 974 -30.47 35.98 7.14
C THR A 974 -30.33 34.87 8.18
N VAL A 975 -30.32 35.24 9.45
CA VAL A 975 -30.28 34.32 10.58
C VAL A 975 -31.50 34.58 11.47
N GLU A 976 -32.15 33.53 11.97
CA GLU A 976 -33.18 33.66 13.01
C GLU A 976 -32.63 33.09 14.32
N SER A 977 -32.62 33.89 15.39
CA SER A 977 -32.38 33.38 16.75
C SER A 977 -33.59 33.64 17.66
N PRO A 978 -33.83 32.80 18.69
CA PRO A 978 -34.86 33.08 19.70
C PRO A 978 -34.63 34.39 20.46
N GLU A 979 -33.36 34.81 20.61
CA GLU A 979 -32.94 35.93 21.47
C GLU A 979 -33.17 37.30 20.83
N ASN A 980 -32.92 37.44 19.53
CA ASN A 980 -33.07 38.69 18.79
C ASN A 980 -33.97 38.59 17.53
N GLY A 981 -34.58 37.43 17.28
CA GLY A 981 -35.43 37.17 16.13
C GLY A 981 -34.64 37.07 14.82
N VAL A 982 -35.28 37.47 13.72
CA VAL A 982 -34.65 37.51 12.40
C VAL A 982 -33.71 38.71 12.29
N GLN A 983 -32.42 38.44 12.13
CA GLN A 983 -31.38 39.38 11.74
C GLN A 983 -30.90 39.09 10.32
N SER A 984 -30.29 40.07 9.66
CA SER A 984 -29.61 39.83 8.39
C SER A 984 -28.49 40.81 8.12
N ILE A 985 -27.40 40.32 7.56
CA ILE A 985 -26.35 41.13 6.95
C ILE A 985 -26.55 41.15 5.44
N THR A 986 -26.14 42.23 4.77
CA THR A 986 -26.12 42.31 3.32
C THR A 986 -24.83 42.98 2.90
N LYS A 987 -23.97 42.26 2.16
CA LYS A 987 -22.73 42.81 1.60
C LYS A 987 -23.02 43.18 0.13
N THR A 988 -22.83 44.45 -0.20
CA THR A 988 -23.11 45.02 -1.54
C THR A 988 -21.82 45.20 -2.33
N ASP A 989 -21.94 45.25 -3.66
CA ASP A 989 -20.82 45.48 -4.58
C ASP A 989 -19.70 44.43 -4.50
N ILE A 990 -19.99 43.26 -3.91
CA ILE A 990 -19.01 42.19 -3.76
C ILE A 990 -18.87 41.32 -5.00
N ILE A 991 -19.81 41.32 -5.95
CA ILE A 991 -19.73 40.54 -7.20
C ILE A 991 -19.63 41.48 -8.42
N SER A 992 -18.72 41.16 -9.36
CA SER A 992 -18.57 41.89 -10.62
C SER A 992 -18.39 40.92 -11.80
N THR A 993 -19.37 40.88 -12.72
CA THR A 993 -19.35 40.05 -13.93
C THR A 993 -19.48 40.85 -15.23
N ALA A 994 -18.66 40.50 -16.23
CA ALA A 994 -18.70 41.10 -17.57
C ALA A 994 -19.37 40.18 -18.63
N PRO A 995 -20.05 40.74 -19.66
CA PRO A 995 -20.71 39.96 -20.70
C PRO A 995 -19.77 39.14 -21.58
N LEU A 996 -20.06 37.85 -21.74
CA LEU A 996 -19.48 37.03 -22.81
C LEU A 996 -20.07 37.41 -24.17
N HIS A 997 -19.21 37.60 -25.17
CA HIS A 997 -19.55 37.90 -26.56
C HIS A 997 -19.12 36.73 -27.46
N GLU A 998 -19.92 36.35 -28.46
CA GLU A 998 -19.53 35.27 -29.38
C GLU A 998 -18.38 35.68 -30.31
N ALA A 999 -17.22 35.04 -30.14
CA ALA A 999 -16.14 35.07 -31.12
C ALA A 999 -16.48 34.17 -32.33
N SER A 1000 -16.10 34.59 -33.54
CA SER A 1000 -16.28 33.80 -34.77
C SER A 1000 -15.32 34.24 -35.86
N PHE A 1001 -15.10 33.42 -36.89
CA PHE A 1001 -14.34 33.84 -38.07
C PHE A 1001 -14.78 33.16 -39.38
N THR A 1002 -14.36 33.73 -40.51
CA THR A 1002 -14.68 33.25 -41.87
C THR A 1002 -13.44 32.97 -42.72
N GLU A 1003 -13.51 32.00 -43.62
CA GLU A 1003 -12.46 31.64 -44.60
C GLU A 1003 -12.76 32.20 -46.01
N GLU A 1004 -11.76 32.77 -46.69
CA GLU A 1004 -11.79 33.14 -48.11
C GLU A 1004 -10.53 32.65 -48.85
N VAL A 1005 -10.68 32.11 -50.07
CA VAL A 1005 -9.56 31.53 -50.85
C VAL A 1005 -8.77 32.62 -51.60
N VAL A 1006 -7.45 32.68 -51.40
CA VAL A 1006 -6.58 33.73 -51.94
C VAL A 1006 -5.90 33.29 -53.25
N ASN A 1007 -6.56 33.60 -54.38
CA ASN A 1007 -6.14 33.35 -55.78
C ASN A 1007 -6.07 31.87 -56.21
N GLY A 1008 -6.91 31.51 -57.19
CA GLY A 1008 -7.10 30.14 -57.72
C GLY A 1008 -5.95 29.55 -58.55
N ASN A 1009 -4.70 29.61 -58.08
CA ASN A 1009 -3.57 28.79 -58.54
C ASN A 1009 -2.51 28.53 -57.44
N THR A 1010 -2.70 29.03 -56.21
CA THR A 1010 -1.83 28.77 -55.04
C THR A 1010 -2.68 28.52 -53.81
N ALA A 1011 -2.38 27.48 -53.04
CA ALA A 1011 -3.26 26.96 -51.98
C ALA A 1011 -3.16 27.74 -50.66
N GLN A 1012 -3.60 29.00 -50.65
CA GLN A 1012 -3.67 29.83 -49.43
C GLN A 1012 -5.10 30.28 -49.12
N SER A 1013 -5.44 30.29 -47.83
CA SER A 1013 -6.72 30.69 -47.26
C SER A 1013 -6.51 31.90 -46.33
N LYS A 1014 -7.42 32.88 -46.38
CA LYS A 1014 -7.47 34.01 -45.45
C LYS A 1014 -8.60 33.80 -44.44
N LEU A 1015 -8.28 33.95 -43.17
CA LEU A 1015 -9.19 33.90 -42.03
C LEU A 1015 -9.46 35.34 -41.54
N THR A 1016 -10.66 35.63 -41.07
CA THR A 1016 -11.06 36.97 -40.58
C THR A 1016 -12.01 36.85 -39.40
N ALA A 1017 -11.61 37.34 -38.23
CA ALA A 1017 -12.33 37.27 -36.97
C ALA A 1017 -13.44 38.35 -36.86
N SER A 1018 -14.37 38.13 -35.94
CA SER A 1018 -15.30 39.14 -35.41
C SER A 1018 -14.54 40.35 -34.83
N ASN A 1019 -15.24 41.45 -34.54
CA ASN A 1019 -14.58 42.63 -33.95
C ASN A 1019 -14.25 42.39 -32.46
N GLY A 1020 -13.12 42.94 -32.01
CA GLY A 1020 -12.66 42.96 -30.62
C GLY A 1020 -11.45 43.89 -30.48
N ASP A 1021 -10.95 44.03 -29.25
CA ASP A 1021 -9.86 44.93 -28.87
C ASP A 1021 -8.47 44.32 -29.08
N ALA A 1022 -8.34 43.00 -28.87
CA ALA A 1022 -7.17 42.21 -29.21
C ALA A 1022 -7.54 40.82 -29.74
N PHE A 1023 -6.61 40.20 -30.45
CA PHE A 1023 -6.78 38.88 -31.06
C PHE A 1023 -5.58 37.99 -30.77
N GLN A 1024 -5.80 36.68 -30.72
CA GLN A 1024 -4.75 35.68 -30.87
C GLN A 1024 -5.30 34.52 -31.70
N TRP A 1025 -4.66 34.22 -32.83
CA TRP A 1025 -5.03 33.06 -33.66
C TRP A 1025 -4.33 31.80 -33.18
N TYR A 1026 -5.00 30.66 -33.33
CA TYR A 1026 -4.54 29.34 -32.89
C TYR A 1026 -4.61 28.32 -34.02
N LEU A 1027 -3.81 27.26 -33.90
CA LEU A 1027 -3.83 26.09 -34.79
C LEU A 1027 -3.75 24.78 -33.99
N ARG A 1028 -4.91 24.12 -33.79
CA ARG A 1028 -5.18 22.81 -33.16
C ARG A 1028 -5.03 22.57 -31.63
N ASP A 1029 -4.91 23.52 -30.71
CA ASP A 1029 -5.12 24.97 -30.77
C ASP A 1029 -3.93 25.67 -30.10
N GLU A 1030 -2.78 25.61 -30.76
CA GLU A 1030 -1.55 26.28 -30.31
C GLU A 1030 -1.50 27.73 -30.78
N PRO A 1031 -1.14 28.72 -29.94
CA PRO A 1031 -1.12 30.12 -30.32
C PRO A 1031 -0.07 30.35 -31.42
N ILE A 1032 -0.54 30.88 -32.55
CA ILE A 1032 0.32 31.21 -33.67
C ILE A 1032 1.05 32.52 -33.34
N GLU A 1033 2.35 32.40 -33.04
CA GLU A 1033 3.18 33.52 -32.60
C GLU A 1033 3.09 34.72 -33.58
N GLY A 1034 2.72 35.90 -33.05
CA GLY A 1034 2.57 37.13 -33.83
C GLY A 1034 1.31 37.23 -34.69
N ALA A 1035 0.42 36.23 -34.68
CA ALA A 1035 -0.89 36.32 -35.31
C ALA A 1035 -1.91 36.97 -34.36
N THR A 1036 -1.71 38.27 -34.08
CA THR A 1036 -2.54 39.06 -33.14
C THR A 1036 -3.43 40.11 -33.83
N GLU A 1037 -3.53 40.05 -35.16
CA GLU A 1037 -4.37 40.90 -35.98
C GLU A 1037 -5.74 40.24 -36.23
N GLN A 1038 -6.79 41.04 -36.49
CA GLN A 1038 -8.14 40.53 -36.80
C GLN A 1038 -8.20 39.58 -38.01
N THR A 1039 -7.15 39.54 -38.86
CA THR A 1039 -7.08 38.63 -40.01
C THR A 1039 -5.76 37.89 -40.08
N TYR A 1040 -5.83 36.59 -40.38
CA TYR A 1040 -4.66 35.72 -40.54
C TYR A 1040 -4.69 35.04 -41.92
N VAL A 1041 -3.54 34.79 -42.55
CA VAL A 1041 -3.45 34.13 -43.87
C VAL A 1041 -2.55 32.92 -43.75
N THR A 1042 -2.98 31.77 -44.29
CA THR A 1042 -2.27 30.51 -44.16
C THR A 1042 -2.37 29.63 -45.39
N ASP A 1043 -1.36 28.81 -45.63
CA ASP A 1043 -1.38 27.67 -46.54
C ASP A 1043 -1.32 26.32 -45.81
N VAL A 1044 -1.38 26.32 -44.49
CA VAL A 1044 -1.30 25.14 -43.63
C VAL A 1044 -2.70 24.61 -43.34
N LYS A 1045 -2.88 23.29 -43.48
CA LYS A 1045 -4.15 22.62 -43.13
C LYS A 1045 -4.27 22.39 -41.63
N GLY A 1046 -5.48 22.53 -41.09
CA GLY A 1046 -5.79 22.20 -39.70
C GLY A 1046 -6.97 22.98 -39.14
N PHE A 1047 -7.29 22.70 -37.88
CA PHE A 1047 -8.28 23.43 -37.11
C PHE A 1047 -7.68 24.74 -36.64
N TYR A 1048 -8.27 25.85 -37.06
CA TYR A 1048 -7.95 27.17 -36.54
C TYR A 1048 -9.03 27.61 -35.55
N SER A 1049 -8.62 28.39 -34.56
CA SER A 1049 -9.50 29.16 -33.68
C SER A 1049 -8.90 30.55 -33.47
N VAL A 1050 -9.67 31.48 -32.95
CA VAL A 1050 -9.20 32.81 -32.56
C VAL A 1050 -9.81 33.18 -31.23
N ASP A 1051 -8.95 33.58 -30.30
CA ASP A 1051 -9.37 34.30 -29.11
C ASP A 1051 -9.57 35.76 -29.47
N VAL A 1052 -10.70 36.30 -29.05
CA VAL A 1052 -11.07 37.71 -29.21
C VAL A 1052 -11.25 38.28 -27.82
N ASP A 1053 -10.39 39.22 -27.43
CA ASP A 1053 -10.54 40.02 -26.21
C ASP A 1053 -11.53 41.17 -26.50
N ILE A 1054 -12.56 41.29 -25.66
CA ILE A 1054 -13.55 42.37 -25.70
C ILE A 1054 -13.72 42.88 -24.27
N ASP A 1055 -13.35 44.15 -24.02
CA ASP A 1055 -13.43 44.79 -22.70
C ASP A 1055 -12.74 43.98 -21.54
N GLY A 1056 -11.77 43.10 -21.85
CA GLY A 1056 -11.03 42.31 -20.87
C GLY A 1056 -11.57 40.90 -20.60
N CYS A 1057 -12.63 40.46 -21.30
CA CYS A 1057 -13.04 39.05 -21.36
C CYS A 1057 -12.61 38.45 -22.69
N VAL A 1058 -11.79 37.40 -22.62
CA VAL A 1058 -11.31 36.64 -23.78
C VAL A 1058 -12.33 35.56 -24.13
N VAL A 1059 -12.78 35.52 -25.40
CA VAL A 1059 -13.68 34.48 -25.90
C VAL A 1059 -13.10 33.80 -27.14
N ASN A 1060 -13.05 32.47 -27.12
CA ASN A 1060 -12.57 31.66 -28.24
C ASN A 1060 -13.69 31.43 -29.28
N SER A 1061 -13.33 31.47 -30.57
CA SER A 1061 -14.27 31.30 -31.69
C SER A 1061 -14.80 29.87 -31.90
N GLY A 1062 -14.27 28.89 -31.17
CA GLY A 1062 -14.32 27.49 -31.56
C GLY A 1062 -13.47 27.19 -32.79
N ARG A 1063 -13.31 25.89 -33.08
CA ARG A 1063 -12.45 25.36 -34.15
C ARG A 1063 -13.15 25.35 -35.51
N ILE A 1064 -12.53 25.95 -36.54
CA ILE A 1064 -12.91 25.78 -37.95
C ILE A 1064 -11.78 25.07 -38.70
N ASN A 1065 -12.11 24.00 -39.42
CA ASN A 1065 -11.13 23.18 -40.12
C ASN A 1065 -10.82 23.72 -41.52
N ILE A 1066 -9.60 24.19 -41.72
CA ILE A 1066 -9.09 24.76 -42.97
C ILE A 1066 -8.32 23.69 -43.73
N ILE A 1067 -8.74 23.39 -44.97
CA ILE A 1067 -8.24 22.25 -45.75
C ILE A 1067 -7.52 22.75 -47.02
N THR A 1068 -6.27 23.21 -46.85
CA THR A 1068 -5.41 23.66 -47.95
C THR A 1068 -4.82 22.48 -48.73
N SER A 1069 -5.11 22.45 -50.03
CA SER A 1069 -4.66 21.47 -51.04
C SER A 1069 -5.17 20.02 -50.91
N VAL A 1070 -5.33 19.36 -52.07
CA VAL A 1070 -5.86 17.99 -52.20
C VAL A 1070 -4.77 17.07 -52.74
N ASP A 1071 -4.50 15.94 -52.08
CA ASP A 1071 -3.74 14.86 -52.70
C ASP A 1071 -4.65 14.14 -53.71
N GLN A 1072 -4.40 14.38 -54.99
CA GLN A 1072 -5.25 13.94 -56.10
C GLN A 1072 -5.12 12.43 -56.39
N LYS A 1073 -4.22 11.71 -55.69
CA LYS A 1073 -3.83 10.32 -56.02
C LYS A 1073 -4.83 9.23 -55.62
N ALA A 1074 -5.78 9.49 -54.73
CA ALA A 1074 -6.68 8.43 -54.21
C ALA A 1074 -7.61 7.80 -55.28
N LEU A 1075 -7.84 8.47 -56.42
CA LEU A 1075 -8.83 8.04 -57.42
C LEU A 1075 -8.35 7.93 -58.87
N GLU A 1076 -7.08 8.20 -59.19
CA GLU A 1076 -6.59 8.09 -60.56
C GLU A 1076 -6.88 6.69 -61.14
N ASN A 1077 -7.71 6.64 -62.19
CA ASN A 1077 -8.20 5.45 -62.89
C ASN A 1077 -9.28 4.59 -62.19
N LYS A 1078 -9.73 4.91 -60.97
CA LYS A 1078 -10.76 4.14 -60.24
C LYS A 1078 -12.18 4.66 -60.42
N ALA A 1079 -12.39 5.97 -60.32
CA ALA A 1079 -13.69 6.61 -60.54
C ALA A 1079 -13.49 8.01 -61.11
N SER A 1080 -14.45 8.45 -61.93
CA SER A 1080 -14.46 9.79 -62.51
C SER A 1080 -15.81 10.45 -62.26
N ILE A 1081 -15.78 11.72 -61.86
CA ILE A 1081 -16.98 12.52 -61.58
C ILE A 1081 -17.04 13.64 -62.62
N TYR A 1082 -18.12 13.69 -63.40
CA TYR A 1082 -18.27 14.70 -64.45
C TYR A 1082 -19.74 14.99 -64.84
N PRO A 1083 -20.02 16.17 -65.40
CA PRO A 1083 -19.20 17.38 -65.25
C PRO A 1083 -19.15 17.80 -63.76
N ASN A 1084 -18.16 18.61 -63.37
CA ASN A 1084 -18.32 19.38 -62.12
C ASN A 1084 -19.58 20.25 -62.30
N PRO A 1085 -20.53 20.27 -61.35
CA PRO A 1085 -21.95 20.16 -61.68
C PRO A 1085 -22.47 21.20 -62.67
N ALA A 1086 -23.30 20.76 -63.61
CA ALA A 1086 -24.01 21.65 -64.52
C ALA A 1086 -25.51 21.30 -64.52
N ASN A 1087 -26.37 22.31 -64.37
CA ASN A 1087 -27.83 22.15 -64.23
C ASN A 1087 -28.25 21.26 -63.05
N ASN A 1088 -27.69 21.50 -61.86
CA ASN A 1088 -27.96 20.75 -60.61
C ASN A 1088 -27.74 19.24 -60.70
N LYS A 1089 -26.80 18.78 -61.53
CA LYS A 1089 -26.50 17.37 -61.74
C LYS A 1089 -25.02 17.12 -62.00
N PHE A 1090 -24.54 15.97 -61.54
CA PHE A 1090 -23.25 15.39 -61.92
C PHE A 1090 -23.40 13.87 -62.05
N ARG A 1091 -22.42 13.20 -62.67
CA ARG A 1091 -22.40 11.75 -62.79
C ARG A 1091 -21.14 11.15 -62.22
N ILE A 1092 -21.27 9.94 -61.69
CA ILE A 1092 -20.18 9.11 -61.21
C ILE A 1092 -20.03 7.94 -62.20
N ASN A 1093 -18.84 7.81 -62.78
CA ASN A 1093 -18.48 6.70 -63.67
C ASN A 1093 -17.30 5.93 -63.06
N LEU A 1094 -17.60 4.69 -62.62
CA LEU A 1094 -16.65 3.79 -61.95
C LEU A 1094 -15.89 2.92 -62.96
N SER A 1095 -14.65 2.55 -62.64
CA SER A 1095 -13.85 1.63 -63.46
C SER A 1095 -14.52 0.27 -63.65
N ASN A 1096 -13.99 -0.52 -64.59
CA ASN A 1096 -14.55 -1.82 -64.96
C ASN A 1096 -14.26 -2.95 -63.96
N GLU A 1097 -13.49 -2.66 -62.91
CA GLU A 1097 -13.11 -3.61 -61.87
C GLU A 1097 -14.16 -3.70 -60.74
N TYR A 1098 -15.14 -2.79 -60.77
CA TYR A 1098 -16.27 -2.75 -59.86
C TYR A 1098 -17.53 -3.20 -60.62
N LEU A 1099 -18.10 -4.35 -60.20
CA LEU A 1099 -19.36 -4.92 -60.68
C LEU A 1099 -20.21 -5.32 -59.47
N GLY A 1100 -21.53 -5.27 -59.61
CA GLY A 1100 -22.47 -5.57 -58.51
C GLY A 1100 -23.15 -4.32 -57.94
N ASP A 1101 -23.72 -4.46 -56.75
CA ASP A 1101 -24.38 -3.36 -56.03
C ASP A 1101 -23.35 -2.35 -55.49
N VAL A 1102 -23.65 -1.07 -55.71
CA VAL A 1102 -22.88 0.06 -55.19
C VAL A 1102 -23.82 1.01 -54.45
N LEU A 1103 -23.52 1.27 -53.18
CA LEU A 1103 -24.15 2.32 -52.39
C LEU A 1103 -23.32 3.61 -52.53
N VAL A 1104 -24.00 4.73 -52.80
CA VAL A 1104 -23.43 6.06 -52.97
C VAL A 1104 -24.02 6.98 -51.90
N GLU A 1105 -23.19 7.46 -51.01
CA GLU A 1105 -23.56 8.38 -49.93
C GLU A 1105 -22.80 9.70 -50.08
N MET A 1106 -23.43 10.81 -49.73
CA MET A 1106 -22.76 12.12 -49.67
C MET A 1106 -23.00 12.79 -48.34
N TYR A 1107 -21.95 13.37 -47.77
CA TYR A 1107 -21.97 14.09 -46.51
C TYR A 1107 -21.52 15.53 -46.73
N ASN A 1108 -22.13 16.50 -46.05
CA ASN A 1108 -21.59 17.87 -45.99
C ASN A 1108 -20.40 17.94 -45.01
N MET A 1109 -19.77 19.11 -44.90
CA MET A 1109 -18.61 19.30 -44.00
C MET A 1109 -18.94 19.08 -42.51
N ASN A 1110 -20.21 19.16 -42.12
CA ASN A 1110 -20.67 18.91 -40.74
C ASN A 1110 -20.94 17.41 -40.48
N GLY A 1111 -20.51 16.52 -41.39
CA GLY A 1111 -20.74 15.07 -41.29
C GLY A 1111 -22.19 14.64 -41.53
N ALA A 1112 -23.10 15.55 -41.86
CA ALA A 1112 -24.51 15.21 -42.06
C ALA A 1112 -24.73 14.59 -43.45
N LEU A 1113 -25.43 13.45 -43.50
CA LEU A 1113 -25.79 12.76 -44.74
C LEU A 1113 -26.77 13.62 -45.55
N THR A 1114 -26.32 14.08 -46.73
CA THR A 1114 -27.08 14.93 -47.66
C THR A 1114 -27.62 14.16 -48.87
N TYR A 1115 -27.03 13.02 -49.20
CA TYR A 1115 -27.50 12.12 -50.25
C TYR A 1115 -27.25 10.67 -49.85
N SER A 1116 -28.17 9.77 -50.19
CA SER A 1116 -27.91 8.33 -50.23
C SER A 1116 -28.73 7.70 -51.36
N GLY A 1117 -28.13 6.79 -52.11
CA GLY A 1117 -28.77 6.05 -53.19
C GLY A 1117 -27.86 4.93 -53.70
N SER A 1118 -28.44 3.89 -54.29
CA SER A 1118 -27.67 2.74 -54.80
C SER A 1118 -27.95 2.45 -56.27
N PHE A 1119 -27.03 1.74 -56.92
CA PHE A 1119 -27.21 1.22 -58.26
C PHE A 1119 -26.44 -0.08 -58.48
N TYR A 1120 -26.92 -0.90 -59.41
CA TYR A 1120 -26.28 -2.15 -59.83
C TYR A 1120 -25.47 -1.91 -61.11
N LYS A 1121 -24.16 -2.20 -61.08
CA LYS A 1121 -23.24 -2.00 -62.22
C LYS A 1121 -23.10 -3.29 -63.03
N GLU A 1122 -23.89 -3.40 -64.10
CA GLU A 1122 -23.94 -4.59 -64.96
C GLU A 1122 -22.80 -4.69 -65.98
N SER A 1123 -22.31 -3.55 -66.51
CA SER A 1123 -21.30 -3.56 -67.57
C SER A 1123 -20.56 -2.22 -67.76
N ARG A 1124 -19.70 -2.22 -68.79
CA ARG A 1124 -18.59 -1.28 -69.07
C ARG A 1124 -18.91 0.23 -69.17
N ASN A 1125 -20.20 0.62 -69.19
CA ASN A 1125 -20.66 1.99 -69.40
C ASN A 1125 -21.81 2.42 -68.44
N SER A 1126 -21.95 1.78 -67.28
CA SER A 1126 -22.97 2.19 -66.30
C SER A 1126 -22.52 3.45 -65.55
N GLU A 1127 -23.13 4.60 -65.87
CA GLU A 1127 -23.01 5.88 -65.14
C GLU A 1127 -24.13 6.01 -64.09
N PHE A 1128 -23.82 6.54 -62.92
CA PHE A 1128 -24.82 6.91 -61.91
C PHE A 1128 -24.97 8.43 -61.83
N GLU A 1129 -26.21 8.94 -61.97
CA GLU A 1129 -26.48 10.38 -61.97
C GLU A 1129 -27.05 10.85 -60.63
N VAL A 1130 -26.36 11.81 -60.01
CA VAL A 1130 -26.78 12.44 -58.75
C VAL A 1130 -27.37 13.82 -59.07
N THR A 1131 -28.54 14.12 -58.48
CA THR A 1131 -29.22 15.41 -58.64
C THR A 1131 -29.04 16.25 -57.38
N THR A 1132 -28.38 17.39 -57.49
CA THR A 1132 -28.00 18.30 -56.40
C THR A 1132 -29.01 19.44 -56.17
N ASN A 1133 -30.30 19.16 -56.40
CA ASN A 1133 -31.38 20.10 -56.08
C ASN A 1133 -31.45 20.32 -54.57
N GLY A 1134 -31.31 21.57 -54.11
CA GLY A 1134 -31.29 21.93 -52.69
C GLY A 1134 -29.91 21.89 -52.01
N PHE A 1135 -28.88 21.39 -52.69
CA PHE A 1135 -27.51 21.41 -52.16
C PHE A 1135 -26.98 22.85 -52.24
N MET A 1136 -26.30 23.32 -51.19
CA MET A 1136 -25.60 24.60 -51.22
C MET A 1136 -24.23 24.43 -51.87
N ASP A 1137 -23.67 25.53 -52.39
CA ASP A 1137 -22.30 25.54 -52.88
C ASP A 1137 -21.34 25.29 -51.72
N GLY A 1138 -20.24 24.59 -51.98
CA GLY A 1138 -19.31 24.13 -50.96
C GLY A 1138 -18.85 22.69 -51.14
N VAL A 1139 -18.33 22.12 -50.07
CA VAL A 1139 -17.57 20.87 -50.08
C VAL A 1139 -18.38 19.70 -49.53
N TYR A 1140 -18.35 18.59 -50.26
CA TYR A 1140 -19.05 17.36 -49.91
C TYR A 1140 -18.09 16.17 -49.98
N LEU A 1141 -18.19 15.27 -49.02
CA LEU A 1141 -17.54 13.96 -49.07
C LEU A 1141 -18.49 12.96 -49.73
N ILE A 1142 -18.02 12.25 -50.76
CA ILE A 1142 -18.73 11.13 -51.39
C ILE A 1142 -18.11 9.83 -50.90
N LYS A 1143 -18.95 8.91 -50.45
CA LYS A 1143 -18.61 7.55 -50.05
C LYS A 1143 -19.24 6.56 -51.04
N LEU A 1144 -18.44 5.63 -51.54
CA LEU A 1144 -18.81 4.58 -52.47
C LEU A 1144 -18.58 3.24 -51.79
N GLN A 1145 -19.64 2.54 -51.42
CA GLN A 1145 -19.59 1.28 -50.69
C GLN A 1145 -20.02 0.12 -51.60
N PHE A 1146 -19.15 -0.89 -51.67
CA PHE A 1146 -19.34 -2.15 -52.37
C PHE A 1146 -19.46 -3.28 -51.33
N ALA A 1147 -19.75 -4.51 -51.77
CA ALA A 1147 -19.93 -5.65 -50.86
C ALA A 1147 -18.69 -5.99 -50.00
N ASP A 1148 -17.49 -5.67 -50.47
CA ASP A 1148 -16.19 -6.05 -49.89
C ASP A 1148 -15.28 -4.86 -49.53
N ARG A 1149 -15.66 -3.62 -49.87
CA ARG A 1149 -14.79 -2.42 -49.73
C ARG A 1149 -15.55 -1.09 -49.76
N ILE A 1150 -14.91 -0.04 -49.24
CA ILE A 1150 -15.39 1.34 -49.27
C ILE A 1150 -14.30 2.23 -49.90
N GLU A 1151 -14.69 3.13 -50.79
CA GLU A 1151 -13.82 4.15 -51.40
C GLU A 1151 -14.44 5.54 -51.14
N THR A 1152 -13.65 6.58 -50.87
CA THR A 1152 -14.16 7.94 -50.56
C THR A 1152 -13.45 9.03 -51.36
N THR A 1153 -14.13 10.16 -51.60
CA THR A 1153 -13.59 11.30 -52.35
C THR A 1153 -14.30 12.62 -52.04
N ARG A 1154 -13.68 13.75 -52.39
CA ARG A 1154 -14.23 15.11 -52.24
C ARG A 1154 -14.85 15.59 -53.55
N LEU A 1155 -16.08 16.10 -53.49
CA LEU A 1155 -16.70 16.90 -54.54
C LEU A 1155 -16.82 18.36 -54.07
N ILE A 1156 -16.53 19.31 -54.96
CA ILE A 1156 -16.74 20.74 -54.73
C ILE A 1156 -17.91 21.15 -55.64
N LEU A 1157 -19.04 21.51 -55.02
CA LEU A 1157 -20.19 22.07 -55.74
C LEU A 1157 -20.01 23.59 -55.83
N GLU A 1158 -19.93 24.10 -57.06
CA GLU A 1158 -20.04 25.51 -57.42
C GLU A 1158 -21.16 25.60 -58.47
N LYS A 1159 -22.10 26.55 -58.35
CA LYS A 1159 -23.28 26.67 -59.22
C LYS A 1159 -23.24 27.82 -60.24
#